data_AF-A0A7W1NWE4-F1
#
_entry.id   AF-A0A7W1NWE4-F1
#
_cell.length_a   1.000
_cell.length_b   1.000
_cell.length_c   1.000
_cell.angle_alpha   90.00
_cell.angle_beta   90.00
_cell.angle_gamma   90.00
#
_symmetry.space_group_name_H-M   'P 1'
#
loop_
_entity.id
_entity.type
_entity.pdbx_description
1 polymer ?
#
loop_
_entity_poly.entity_id
_entity_poly.type
_entity_poly.pdbx_seq_one_letter_code
_entity_poly.pdbx_strand_id
1 'polypeptide(L)'
;FVDNAGIIAFTEHWDLALKAETHNHPSALEPFGGANTGVGGVVRDILGVSARPIANTDVLCFGWPDTSASDVPDGVLHPQRIADGVTRGVEDYGNKMGIPTVNGAIVYHSGYTSNPLVFCGCLGLLPHGSHVTSPQAGDLIVVIGGRTGRDGLRGATFSSMEMDTSTCEIAGSSVQIGHPIHEKQVQEVILQARDAKLYNAITDCGAGGLSSAVGEMAKDIGARVQLETVPLKYPGLRPWEIWLSEAQERMVLAVPPSKWAAFKKICDGQDVEAVSIGTLEANGRLQLYFESKLVAQLSMDFLHDGIPQMKLTAEWKTAPTSSSQGDAPFDVQESLLKLLAHPNIRSKEAVIRHYDHEVQGATALKPLVGVDNHGPADASILVPMDTRGDDPNRGVALSNGIAPLYGETDPYAMAWASIDEAMRNLVAVGVDPTTVSILDNFCWGNPRLPDRLGSLVRCVQGCYDAAMAYGTPFISGKDSLNNEYMGADGQRHAIPGTLMITGMGIVPDVQKTVSSDFKKVGSRVYLLGQTKDERGSSHYNLINKLNGGHVPQPVTNALSTLQALYDAIQKGFVLSCHDCSEGGLAVTMAEMCIGGRLGIDATMNGVADDAITSLYAESLTRFVVEVAPEHQTAFEAALTGQTLIQLGKVTSEAQFKVAHGDTLIDVSVNDLEQAWRGETPKRDKPAPLPAKSESKPVNRSAAVHMDKPKVLILHANGSNRDRDAALACTLAGGEPEIAHMNEILLGKKRMHDYHMLIVPGGFSYGDDLGAGKLWALNLQHRLNEDIQAFVKDGRPVMGICNGFQTLVKAGVLPGVEGVTLTYNASSQFECRWVMLEPQAQSPCLFTEGLDEPIYCPVAHGEGRVIARDPKALWDAGLVALTYVDQQQELAAYPSNPNGSDLNIAGLTNAAGNVLGLMPHPENHVFGWQHPNWRRGETGMLGLRLFQNAIKYA
;
A
#
# COMPACT_ATOMS: atom_id res chain seq x y z
N PHE A 1 -19.97 -8.25 8.90
CA PHE A 1 -20.62 -7.00 9.38
C PHE A 1 -20.91 -6.96 10.88
N VAL A 2 -20.14 -7.65 11.73
CA VAL A 2 -20.35 -7.61 13.20
C VAL A 2 -19.05 -7.27 13.93
N ASP A 3 -18.08 -6.74 13.19
CA ASP A 3 -16.69 -6.59 13.64
C ASP A 3 -16.00 -5.47 12.83
N ASN A 4 -14.79 -5.11 13.26
CA ASN A 4 -14.03 -3.98 12.70
C ASN A 4 -13.59 -4.21 11.24
N ALA A 5 -13.34 -5.46 10.86
CA ALA A 5 -12.92 -5.85 9.51
C ALA A 5 -13.65 -7.09 8.99
N GLY A 6 -13.70 -7.26 7.67
CA GLY A 6 -14.26 -8.45 7.03
C GLY A 6 -13.22 -9.56 6.96
N ILE A 7 -13.57 -10.77 7.40
CA ILE A 7 -12.64 -11.92 7.44
C ILE A 7 -13.09 -12.99 6.43
N ILE A 8 -12.15 -13.51 5.63
CA ILE A 8 -12.36 -14.64 4.72
C ILE A 8 -11.30 -15.72 4.96
N ALA A 9 -11.63 -16.98 4.67
CA ALA A 9 -10.66 -18.06 4.68
C ALA A 9 -9.68 -17.94 3.50
N PHE A 10 -8.40 -18.26 3.72
CA PHE A 10 -7.36 -18.14 2.70
C PHE A 10 -6.63 -19.46 2.40
N THR A 11 -6.19 -20.14 3.46
CA THR A 11 -5.59 -21.48 3.42
C THR A 11 -6.21 -22.35 4.51
N GLU A 12 -5.71 -23.57 4.71
CA GLU A 12 -6.19 -24.42 5.80
C GLU A 12 -5.92 -23.79 7.17
N HIS A 13 -4.76 -23.14 7.33
CA HIS A 13 -4.34 -22.61 8.63
C HIS A 13 -4.42 -21.08 8.74
N TRP A 14 -4.84 -20.37 7.69
CA TRP A 14 -4.84 -18.91 7.68
C TRP A 14 -6.10 -18.30 7.07
N ASP A 15 -6.51 -17.18 7.66
CA ASP A 15 -7.57 -16.29 7.20
C ASP A 15 -6.96 -14.93 6.77
N LEU A 16 -7.73 -14.15 6.02
CA LEU A 16 -7.43 -12.77 5.63
C LEU A 16 -8.49 -11.82 6.19
N ALA A 17 -8.06 -10.67 6.68
CA ALA A 17 -8.92 -9.59 7.16
C ALA A 17 -8.75 -8.34 6.29
N LEU A 18 -9.83 -7.71 5.84
CA LEU A 18 -9.78 -6.51 5.01
C LEU A 18 -10.74 -5.44 5.52
N LYS A 19 -10.26 -4.20 5.54
CA LYS A 19 -11.01 -3.00 5.90
C LYS A 19 -10.54 -1.82 5.07
N ALA A 20 -11.48 -0.94 4.72
CA ALA A 20 -11.21 0.38 4.18
C ALA A 20 -12.00 1.44 4.96
N GLU A 21 -11.33 2.54 5.27
CA GLU A 21 -11.76 3.67 6.09
C GLU A 21 -11.70 4.97 5.26
N THR A 22 -12.23 6.07 5.81
CA THR A 22 -12.15 7.41 5.20
C THR A 22 -11.73 8.45 6.23
N HIS A 23 -10.90 9.42 5.84
CA HIS A 23 -10.42 10.47 6.74
C HIS A 23 -10.46 11.89 6.10
N ASN A 24 -11.60 12.22 5.50
CA ASN A 24 -11.80 13.40 4.64
C ASN A 24 -11.64 14.75 5.36
N HIS A 25 -12.54 15.07 6.30
CA HIS A 25 -12.57 16.37 6.99
C HIS A 25 -11.26 16.73 7.70
N PRO A 26 -10.62 15.82 8.47
CA PRO A 26 -9.34 16.12 9.10
C PRO A 26 -8.25 16.41 8.06
N SER A 27 -8.25 15.69 6.93
CA SER A 27 -7.29 15.88 5.85
C SER A 27 -7.52 17.18 5.06
N ALA A 28 -8.73 17.75 5.09
CA ALA A 28 -9.00 19.07 4.54
C ALA A 28 -8.34 20.19 5.36
N LEU A 29 -8.24 20.00 6.68
CA LEU A 29 -7.77 20.99 7.65
C LEU A 29 -6.27 20.89 7.91
N GLU A 30 -5.79 19.68 8.22
CA GLU A 30 -4.40 19.36 8.48
C GLU A 30 -4.06 18.07 7.69
N PRO A 31 -3.65 18.22 6.41
CA PRO A 31 -3.58 17.10 5.48
C PRO A 31 -2.61 15.98 5.90
N PHE A 32 -1.50 16.32 6.55
CA PHE A 32 -0.51 15.34 6.98
C PHE A 32 -1.05 14.45 8.09
N GLY A 33 -1.44 15.04 9.23
CA GLY A 33 -2.00 14.34 10.37
C GLY A 33 -3.30 13.65 10.04
N GLY A 34 -4.17 14.27 9.23
CA GLY A 34 -5.41 13.67 8.75
C GLY A 34 -5.20 12.33 8.04
N ALA A 35 -4.30 12.28 7.05
CA ALA A 35 -4.01 11.04 6.34
C ALA A 35 -3.24 10.03 7.21
N ASN A 36 -2.28 10.53 7.99
CA ASN A 36 -1.46 9.75 8.91
C ASN A 36 -2.32 8.97 9.93
N THR A 37 -3.27 9.64 10.60
CA THR A 37 -4.20 8.97 11.51
C THR A 37 -5.26 8.14 10.79
N GLY A 38 -5.58 8.45 9.53
CA GLY A 38 -6.44 7.61 8.71
C GLY A 38 -5.83 6.22 8.44
N VAL A 39 -4.54 6.18 8.09
CA VAL A 39 -3.80 4.92 7.96
C VAL A 39 -3.69 4.19 9.30
N GLY A 40 -3.33 4.89 10.38
CA GLY A 40 -3.29 4.28 11.71
C GLY A 40 -4.64 3.73 12.18
N GLY A 41 -5.74 4.43 11.89
CA GLY A 41 -7.09 3.95 12.19
C GLY A 41 -7.40 2.61 11.54
N VAL A 42 -7.22 2.49 10.23
CA VAL A 42 -7.50 1.24 9.51
C VAL A 42 -6.54 0.11 9.90
N VAL A 43 -5.29 0.43 10.24
CA VAL A 43 -4.35 -0.56 10.78
C VAL A 43 -4.84 -1.11 12.12
N ARG A 44 -5.35 -0.25 13.01
CA ARG A 44 -5.96 -0.69 14.27
C ARG A 44 -7.24 -1.50 14.07
N ASP A 45 -8.04 -1.24 13.05
CA ASP A 45 -9.19 -2.10 12.73
C ASP A 45 -8.75 -3.54 12.44
N ILE A 46 -7.65 -3.70 11.68
CA ILE A 46 -7.06 -5.00 11.38
C ILE A 46 -6.48 -5.66 12.64
N LEU A 47 -5.83 -4.89 13.51
CA LEU A 47 -5.39 -5.38 14.82
C LEU A 47 -6.58 -5.74 15.74
N GLY A 48 -7.71 -5.03 15.59
CA GLY A 48 -8.98 -5.24 16.31
C GLY A 48 -9.63 -6.58 15.99
N VAL A 49 -9.29 -7.18 14.84
CA VAL A 49 -9.64 -8.56 14.51
C VAL A 49 -8.49 -9.55 14.72
N SER A 50 -7.51 -9.18 15.54
CA SER A 50 -6.32 -10.00 15.85
C SER A 50 -5.45 -10.35 14.63
N ALA A 51 -5.59 -9.61 13.53
CA ALA A 51 -4.83 -9.85 12.30
C ALA A 51 -3.56 -9.00 12.25
N ARG A 52 -2.51 -9.56 11.65
CA ARG A 52 -1.26 -8.85 11.38
C ARG A 52 -1.40 -8.09 10.07
N PRO A 53 -1.27 -6.76 10.04
CA PRO A 53 -1.25 -5.99 8.80
C PRO A 53 -0.15 -6.47 7.84
N ILE A 54 -0.52 -6.70 6.58
CA ILE A 54 0.37 -7.17 5.51
C ILE A 54 0.39 -6.29 4.26
N ALA A 55 -0.61 -5.42 4.07
CA ALA A 55 -0.63 -4.45 2.97
C ALA A 55 -1.58 -3.30 3.27
N ASN A 56 -1.23 -2.09 2.82
CA ASN A 56 -2.10 -0.92 2.79
C ASN A 56 -2.53 -0.60 1.36
N THR A 57 -3.67 0.09 1.23
CA THR A 57 -4.13 0.69 -0.02
C THR A 57 -4.56 2.14 0.22
N ASP A 58 -4.37 3.02 -0.76
CA ASP A 58 -4.80 4.42 -0.68
C ASP A 58 -5.50 4.89 -1.96
N VAL A 59 -6.74 5.33 -1.83
CA VAL A 59 -7.46 6.01 -2.92
C VAL A 59 -7.68 7.45 -2.50
N LEU A 60 -7.21 8.39 -3.31
CA LEU A 60 -7.10 9.80 -2.95
C LEU A 60 -7.85 10.65 -3.98
N CYS A 61 -8.76 11.51 -3.52
CA CYS A 61 -9.50 12.42 -4.36
C CYS A 61 -9.22 13.89 -4.00
N PHE A 62 -8.76 14.68 -4.97
CA PHE A 62 -8.34 16.07 -4.75
C PHE A 62 -8.95 17.06 -5.76
N GLY A 63 -8.97 18.34 -5.38
CA GLY A 63 -9.14 19.43 -6.35
C GLY A 63 -7.98 19.51 -7.34
N TRP A 64 -8.18 20.23 -8.46
CA TRP A 64 -7.16 20.34 -9.50
C TRP A 64 -5.83 20.94 -8.97
N PRO A 65 -4.68 20.34 -9.27
CA PRO A 65 -3.39 20.78 -8.71
C PRO A 65 -2.93 22.15 -9.26
N ASP A 66 -3.41 22.54 -10.44
CA ASP A 66 -3.13 23.79 -11.13
C ASP A 66 -4.20 24.88 -10.89
N THR A 67 -5.10 24.66 -9.91
CA THR A 67 -6.10 25.65 -9.49
C THR A 67 -5.43 26.99 -9.19
N SER A 68 -5.94 28.10 -9.75
CA SER A 68 -5.34 29.39 -9.48
C SER A 68 -5.60 29.82 -8.03
N ALA A 69 -4.67 30.56 -7.42
CA ALA A 69 -4.83 31.02 -6.03
C ALA A 69 -6.10 31.87 -5.80
N SER A 70 -6.62 32.53 -6.85
CA SER A 70 -7.88 33.28 -6.79
C SER A 70 -9.15 32.41 -6.88
N ASP A 71 -9.02 31.18 -7.36
CA ASP A 71 -10.14 30.23 -7.50
C ASP A 71 -10.27 29.30 -6.29
N VAL A 72 -9.31 29.33 -5.37
CA VAL A 72 -9.38 28.59 -4.10
C VAL A 72 -10.35 29.33 -3.15
N PRO A 73 -11.40 28.66 -2.62
CA PRO A 73 -12.33 29.28 -1.70
C PRO A 73 -11.67 29.80 -0.41
N ASP A 74 -12.21 30.87 0.16
CA ASP A 74 -11.71 31.45 1.41
C ASP A 74 -11.72 30.41 2.55
N GLY A 75 -10.58 30.28 3.24
CA GLY A 75 -10.41 29.33 4.34
C GLY A 75 -10.05 27.91 3.91
N VAL A 76 -10.02 27.60 2.61
CA VAL A 76 -9.63 26.29 2.07
C VAL A 76 -8.14 26.25 1.75
N LEU A 77 -7.47 25.13 2.05
CA LEU A 77 -6.09 24.92 1.64
C LEU A 77 -6.00 24.65 0.13
N HIS A 78 -4.97 25.17 -0.52
CA HIS A 78 -4.73 24.91 -1.95
C HIS A 78 -4.67 23.39 -2.22
N PRO A 79 -5.33 22.87 -3.29
CA PRO A 79 -5.40 21.42 -3.54
C PRO A 79 -4.04 20.72 -3.60
N GLN A 80 -3.03 21.35 -4.24
CA GLN A 80 -1.65 20.82 -4.24
C GLN A 80 -1.08 20.66 -2.81
N ARG A 81 -1.34 21.61 -1.91
CA ARG A 81 -0.88 21.52 -0.51
C ARG A 81 -1.57 20.38 0.24
N ILE A 82 -2.85 20.16 -0.05
CA ILE A 82 -3.60 19.02 0.50
C ILE A 82 -2.98 17.72 -0.01
N ALA A 83 -2.80 17.58 -1.32
CA ALA A 83 -2.23 16.38 -1.92
C ALA A 83 -0.82 16.06 -1.37
N ASP A 84 0.06 17.07 -1.28
CA ASP A 84 1.42 16.90 -0.75
C ASP A 84 1.40 16.49 0.73
N GLY A 85 0.50 17.05 1.54
CA GLY A 85 0.40 16.69 2.95
C GLY A 85 -0.19 15.30 3.15
N VAL A 86 -1.26 14.94 2.44
CA VAL A 86 -1.90 13.62 2.52
C VAL A 86 -0.93 12.52 2.11
N THR A 87 -0.27 12.65 0.96
CA THR A 87 0.69 11.64 0.47
C THR A 87 1.84 11.43 1.45
N ARG A 88 2.39 12.51 2.02
CA ARG A 88 3.42 12.42 3.08
C ARG A 88 2.89 11.81 4.38
N GLY A 89 1.62 12.02 4.72
CA GLY A 89 0.98 11.42 5.88
C GLY A 89 0.84 9.90 5.75
N VAL A 90 0.42 9.44 4.55
CA VAL A 90 0.35 8.00 4.20
C VAL A 90 1.75 7.38 4.21
N GLU A 91 2.71 8.03 3.55
CA GLU A 91 4.13 7.64 3.51
C GLU A 91 4.68 7.43 4.93
N ASP A 92 4.54 8.44 5.80
CA ASP A 92 5.11 8.42 7.14
C ASP A 92 4.57 7.24 7.97
N TYR A 93 3.26 7.03 7.98
CA TYR A 93 2.65 5.98 8.81
C TYR A 93 2.93 4.59 8.26
N GLY A 94 2.69 4.36 6.97
CA GLY A 94 2.87 3.05 6.32
C GLY A 94 4.33 2.57 6.39
N ASN A 95 5.27 3.44 6.01
CA ASN A 95 6.69 3.10 5.99
C ASN A 95 7.23 2.81 7.40
N LYS A 96 6.89 3.64 8.40
CA LYS A 96 7.34 3.44 9.79
C LYS A 96 6.73 2.22 10.45
N MET A 97 5.46 1.89 10.15
CA MET A 97 4.84 0.64 10.60
C MET A 97 5.47 -0.60 9.94
N GLY A 98 6.06 -0.44 8.76
CA GLY A 98 6.57 -1.55 7.95
C GLY A 98 5.44 -2.35 7.29
N ILE A 99 4.45 -1.64 6.78
CA ILE A 99 3.32 -2.21 6.04
C ILE A 99 3.40 -1.64 4.62
N PRO A 100 3.48 -2.49 3.59
CA PRO A 100 3.69 -1.99 2.24
C PRO A 100 2.40 -1.35 1.70
N THR A 101 2.46 -0.15 1.12
CA THR A 101 1.31 0.42 0.38
C THR A 101 1.39 -0.03 -1.06
N VAL A 102 0.48 -0.92 -1.46
CA VAL A 102 0.64 -1.70 -2.69
C VAL A 102 -0.36 -1.39 -3.79
N ASN A 103 -1.52 -0.79 -3.49
CA ASN A 103 -2.54 -0.52 -4.49
C ASN A 103 -3.31 0.76 -4.15
N GLY A 104 -3.77 1.49 -5.16
CA GLY A 104 -4.39 2.79 -4.94
C GLY A 104 -4.76 3.52 -6.22
N ALA A 105 -5.32 4.72 -6.07
CA ALA A 105 -5.66 5.60 -7.19
C ALA A 105 -5.63 7.07 -6.75
N ILE A 106 -5.40 7.98 -7.69
CA ILE A 106 -5.51 9.43 -7.45
C ILE A 106 -6.45 10.03 -8.49
N VAL A 107 -7.58 10.56 -8.01
CA VAL A 107 -8.64 11.15 -8.84
C VAL A 107 -8.73 12.64 -8.56
N TYR A 108 -8.78 13.44 -9.62
CA TYR A 108 -8.92 14.88 -9.55
C TYR A 108 -10.29 15.31 -10.07
N HIS A 109 -10.94 16.19 -9.31
CA HIS A 109 -12.20 16.82 -9.69
C HIS A 109 -12.36 18.16 -8.94
N SER A 110 -12.93 19.17 -9.59
CA SER A 110 -13.14 20.49 -8.98
C SER A 110 -14.01 20.44 -7.73
N GLY A 111 -14.95 19.51 -7.67
CA GLY A 111 -15.81 19.30 -6.51
C GLY A 111 -15.10 18.80 -5.24
N TYR A 112 -13.85 18.33 -5.33
CA TYR A 112 -13.03 17.95 -4.17
C TYR A 112 -12.09 19.07 -3.68
N THR A 113 -12.19 20.28 -4.25
CA THR A 113 -11.30 21.41 -3.91
C THR A 113 -11.35 21.75 -2.43
N SER A 114 -12.55 21.83 -1.84
CA SER A 114 -12.73 22.19 -0.43
C SER A 114 -12.74 21.01 0.51
N ASN A 115 -13.11 19.83 0.01
CA ASN A 115 -13.20 18.61 0.79
C ASN A 115 -12.59 17.44 0.00
N PRO A 116 -11.33 17.08 0.28
CA PRO A 116 -10.68 15.94 -0.34
C PRO A 116 -11.28 14.63 0.19
N LEU A 117 -11.17 13.56 -0.59
CA LEU A 117 -11.49 12.22 -0.09
C LEU A 117 -10.20 11.45 0.12
N VAL A 118 -10.03 10.89 1.32
CA VAL A 118 -8.85 10.11 1.68
C VAL A 118 -9.33 8.76 2.16
N PHE A 119 -9.30 7.77 1.27
CA PHE A 119 -9.63 6.39 1.56
C PHE A 119 -8.36 5.64 1.95
N CYS A 120 -8.36 5.01 3.12
CA CYS A 120 -7.24 4.22 3.63
C CYS A 120 -7.71 2.77 3.82
N GLY A 121 -7.08 1.81 3.14
CA GLY A 121 -7.36 0.39 3.30
C GLY A 121 -6.19 -0.37 3.91
N CYS A 122 -6.49 -1.48 4.60
CA CYS A 122 -5.50 -2.40 5.13
C CYS A 122 -5.97 -3.85 5.01
N LEU A 123 -5.08 -4.71 4.52
CA LEU A 123 -5.19 -6.16 4.51
C LEU A 123 -4.36 -6.74 5.66
N GLY A 124 -4.91 -7.71 6.38
CA GLY A 124 -4.24 -8.44 7.44
C GLY A 124 -4.32 -9.95 7.31
N LEU A 125 -3.38 -10.64 7.97
CA LEU A 125 -3.27 -12.09 8.03
C LEU A 125 -3.41 -12.59 9.47
N LEU A 126 -4.21 -13.62 9.70
CA LEU A 126 -4.36 -14.25 11.01
C LEU A 126 -4.46 -15.78 10.91
N PRO A 127 -3.96 -16.52 11.92
CA PRO A 127 -4.20 -17.96 12.00
C PRO A 127 -5.71 -18.25 12.03
N HIS A 128 -6.13 -19.32 11.35
CA HIS A 128 -7.53 -19.66 11.21
C HIS A 128 -8.22 -19.77 12.58
N GLY A 129 -9.32 -19.05 12.74
CA GLY A 129 -10.12 -19.05 13.99
C GLY A 129 -9.41 -18.48 15.23
N SER A 130 -8.33 -17.70 15.06
CA SER A 130 -7.63 -17.04 16.19
C SER A 130 -8.28 -15.75 16.68
N HIS A 131 -9.20 -15.17 15.90
CA HIS A 131 -9.98 -14.00 16.33
C HIS A 131 -11.06 -14.40 17.32
N VAL A 132 -11.04 -13.79 18.50
CA VAL A 132 -11.96 -14.08 19.61
C VAL A 132 -12.82 -12.86 19.91
N THR A 133 -14.13 -13.07 20.00
CA THR A 133 -15.15 -12.01 20.16
C THR A 133 -16.09 -12.29 21.34
N SER A 134 -15.61 -13.03 22.36
CA SER A 134 -16.45 -13.58 23.43
C SER A 134 -16.02 -13.06 24.80
N PRO A 135 -16.24 -11.77 25.11
CA PRO A 135 -15.94 -11.20 26.42
C PRO A 135 -16.76 -11.91 27.51
N GLN A 136 -16.13 -12.18 28.66
CA GLN A 136 -16.75 -12.88 29.78
C GLN A 136 -16.94 -11.96 30.99
N ALA A 137 -17.99 -12.19 31.77
CA ALA A 137 -18.13 -11.52 33.05
C ALA A 137 -16.95 -11.88 33.98
N GLY A 138 -16.33 -10.87 34.59
CA GLY A 138 -15.12 -10.99 35.39
C GLY A 138 -13.82 -10.78 34.61
N ASP A 139 -13.86 -10.69 33.28
CA ASP A 139 -12.69 -10.26 32.50
C ASP A 139 -12.31 -8.82 32.88
N LEU A 140 -11.01 -8.57 32.92
CA LEU A 140 -10.46 -7.23 33.10
C LEU A 140 -10.61 -6.44 31.80
N ILE A 141 -11.04 -5.19 31.92
CA ILE A 141 -11.02 -4.24 30.80
C ILE A 141 -9.63 -3.62 30.79
N VAL A 142 -8.81 -3.97 29.80
CA VAL A 142 -7.42 -3.54 29.69
C VAL A 142 -7.27 -2.57 28.53
N VAL A 143 -6.63 -1.44 28.78
CA VAL A 143 -6.21 -0.47 27.75
C VAL A 143 -4.70 -0.59 27.58
N ILE A 144 -4.25 -0.66 26.33
CA ILE A 144 -2.83 -0.62 25.96
C ILE A 144 -2.54 0.50 24.96
N GLY A 145 -1.29 0.96 24.94
CA GLY A 145 -0.78 1.90 23.94
C GLY A 145 -0.86 3.37 24.37
N GLY A 146 -1.39 4.22 23.50
CA GLY A 146 -1.41 5.68 23.65
C GLY A 146 -2.02 6.20 24.96
N ARG A 147 -1.46 7.28 25.51
CA ARG A 147 -2.03 7.98 26.67
C ARG A 147 -3.18 8.88 26.26
N THR A 148 -4.16 9.04 27.15
CA THR A 148 -5.38 9.81 26.92
C THR A 148 -5.15 11.32 27.11
N GLY A 149 -5.49 12.13 26.10
CA GLY A 149 -5.46 13.59 26.15
C GLY A 149 -6.77 14.22 25.67
N ARG A 150 -6.81 15.54 25.51
CA ARG A 150 -7.94 16.26 24.87
C ARG A 150 -7.88 16.16 23.34
N ASP A 151 -7.56 14.98 22.85
CA ASP A 151 -7.40 14.69 21.42
C ASP A 151 -8.76 14.26 20.86
N GLY A 152 -9.17 14.87 19.74
CA GLY A 152 -10.43 14.54 19.06
C GLY A 152 -11.67 14.59 19.96
N LEU A 153 -11.69 15.42 21.01
CA LEU A 153 -12.90 15.57 21.82
C LEU A 153 -14.01 16.16 20.96
N ARG A 154 -15.08 15.35 20.75
CA ARG A 154 -16.17 15.59 19.79
C ARG A 154 -15.79 15.31 18.32
N GLY A 155 -14.72 14.58 18.03
CA GLY A 155 -14.26 14.27 16.67
C GLY A 155 -15.35 13.60 15.83
N ALA A 156 -16.05 12.59 16.35
CA ALA A 156 -17.23 12.00 15.69
C ALA A 156 -18.39 12.99 15.43
N THR A 157 -18.55 13.99 16.31
CA THR A 157 -19.53 15.07 16.08
C THR A 157 -19.02 16.03 15.02
N PHE A 158 -17.72 16.37 15.02
CA PHE A 158 -17.07 17.25 14.06
C PHE A 158 -17.04 16.66 12.65
N SER A 159 -16.76 15.37 12.49
CA SER A 159 -16.83 14.67 11.19
C SER A 159 -18.25 14.63 10.62
N SER A 160 -19.25 14.90 11.45
CA SER A 160 -20.67 14.99 11.10
C SER A 160 -21.18 16.44 11.02
N MET A 161 -20.31 17.43 11.31
CA MET A 161 -20.62 18.86 11.23
C MET A 161 -20.16 19.43 9.88
N GLU A 162 -20.90 20.42 9.38
CA GLU A 162 -20.62 21.08 8.12
C GLU A 162 -19.41 22.02 8.25
N MET A 163 -18.55 22.11 7.22
CA MET A 163 -17.38 22.99 7.21
C MET A 163 -17.76 24.44 6.87
N ASP A 164 -17.24 25.38 7.67
CA ASP A 164 -17.32 26.82 7.42
C ASP A 164 -15.97 27.55 7.58
N THR A 165 -15.94 28.85 7.30
CA THR A 165 -14.73 29.68 7.37
C THR A 165 -14.10 29.78 8.77
N SER A 166 -14.88 29.55 9.84
CA SER A 166 -14.39 29.57 11.23
C SER A 166 -13.84 28.21 11.69
N THR A 167 -14.19 27.14 10.97
CA THR A 167 -13.82 25.76 11.30
C THR A 167 -12.32 25.56 11.24
N CYS A 168 -11.61 26.14 10.27
CA CYS A 168 -10.16 26.01 10.14
C CYS A 168 -9.39 26.62 11.33
N GLU A 169 -9.82 27.77 11.83
CA GLU A 169 -9.16 28.45 12.96
C GLU A 169 -9.40 27.74 14.31
N ILE A 170 -10.58 27.14 14.48
CA ILE A 170 -11.00 26.50 15.74
C ILE A 170 -10.56 25.03 15.80
N ALA A 171 -10.67 24.29 14.70
CA ALA A 171 -10.51 22.84 14.66
C ALA A 171 -9.16 22.35 14.12
N GLY A 172 -8.40 23.19 13.40
CA GLY A 172 -7.08 22.80 12.87
C GLY A 172 -6.11 22.33 13.97
N SER A 173 -6.16 22.94 15.16
CA SER A 173 -5.33 22.53 16.30
C SER A 173 -5.78 21.23 17.01
N SER A 174 -6.93 20.67 16.61
CA SER A 174 -7.50 19.46 17.21
C SER A 174 -7.22 18.19 16.39
N VAL A 175 -6.71 18.33 15.16
CA VAL A 175 -6.26 17.19 14.35
C VAL A 175 -4.96 16.66 14.96
N GLN A 176 -4.97 15.41 15.40
CA GLN A 176 -3.81 14.76 15.99
C GLN A 176 -2.86 14.27 14.89
N ILE A 177 -1.56 14.29 15.16
CA ILE A 177 -0.55 13.56 14.37
C ILE A 177 -0.33 12.22 15.07
N GLY A 178 -0.43 11.12 14.31
CA GLY A 178 -0.24 9.78 14.84
C GLY A 178 1.21 9.48 15.21
N HIS A 179 1.40 8.41 15.99
CA HIS A 179 2.71 7.94 16.45
C HIS A 179 2.95 6.49 16.00
N PRO A 180 3.31 6.25 14.72
CA PRO A 180 3.36 4.90 14.13
C PRO A 180 4.28 3.94 14.88
N ILE A 181 5.41 4.40 15.43
CA ILE A 181 6.31 3.51 16.18
C ILE A 181 5.67 2.94 17.45
N HIS A 182 4.78 3.70 18.09
CA HIS A 182 4.10 3.23 19.28
C HIS A 182 3.02 2.22 18.91
N GLU A 183 2.31 2.46 17.79
CA GLU A 183 1.37 1.48 17.25
C GLU A 183 2.07 0.20 16.78
N LYS A 184 3.28 0.29 16.22
CA LYS A 184 4.13 -0.86 15.88
C LYS A 184 4.46 -1.70 17.12
N GLN A 185 4.80 -1.07 18.24
CA GLN A 185 5.01 -1.78 19.51
C GLN A 185 3.71 -2.46 20.00
N VAL A 186 2.58 -1.75 19.91
CA VAL A 186 1.25 -2.30 20.25
C VAL A 186 0.90 -3.51 19.37
N GLN A 187 1.19 -3.45 18.07
CA GLN A 187 1.05 -4.58 17.16
C GLN A 187 1.85 -5.80 17.65
N GLU A 188 3.13 -5.64 17.98
CA GLU A 188 3.94 -6.77 18.46
C GLU A 188 3.40 -7.38 19.76
N VAL A 189 2.86 -6.56 20.67
CA VAL A 189 2.17 -7.04 21.89
C VAL A 189 0.93 -7.85 21.54
N ILE A 190 0.06 -7.34 20.66
CA ILE A 190 -1.19 -8.01 20.28
C ILE A 190 -0.91 -9.36 19.65
N LEU A 191 0.05 -9.44 18.71
CA LEU A 191 0.39 -10.68 18.03
C LEU A 191 0.93 -11.73 19.01
N GLN A 192 1.84 -11.34 19.92
CA GLN A 192 2.34 -12.25 20.96
C GLN A 192 1.24 -12.68 21.93
N ALA A 193 0.35 -11.77 22.32
CA ALA A 193 -0.76 -12.07 23.22
C ALA A 193 -1.82 -12.97 22.57
N ARG A 194 -2.10 -12.80 21.27
CA ARG A 194 -2.98 -13.65 20.47
C ARG A 194 -2.44 -15.08 20.42
N ASP A 195 -1.17 -15.23 20.05
CA ASP A 195 -0.54 -16.54 19.88
C ASP A 195 -0.43 -17.29 21.23
N ALA A 196 -0.26 -16.55 22.32
CA ALA A 196 -0.31 -17.07 23.69
C ALA A 196 -1.75 -17.20 24.25
N LYS A 197 -2.79 -16.85 23.47
CA LYS A 197 -4.22 -16.91 23.82
C LYS A 197 -4.56 -16.18 25.12
N LEU A 198 -4.11 -14.94 25.26
CA LEU A 198 -4.15 -14.22 26.55
C LEU A 198 -5.41 -13.38 26.82
N TYR A 199 -6.27 -13.17 25.82
CA TYR A 199 -7.50 -12.38 25.93
C TYR A 199 -8.70 -13.13 25.34
N ASN A 200 -9.92 -12.65 25.63
CA ASN A 200 -11.19 -13.21 25.15
C ASN A 200 -11.90 -12.32 24.12
N ALA A 201 -11.55 -11.04 24.07
CA ALA A 201 -11.99 -10.07 23.07
C ALA A 201 -10.97 -8.94 22.94
N ILE A 202 -10.96 -8.28 21.78
CA ILE A 202 -10.13 -7.12 21.46
C ILE A 202 -10.94 -6.21 20.53
N THR A 203 -10.74 -4.90 20.64
CA THR A 203 -11.27 -3.90 19.70
C THR A 203 -10.34 -2.68 19.65
N ASP A 204 -10.43 -1.91 18.58
CA ASP A 204 -9.74 -0.62 18.45
C ASP A 204 -10.36 0.45 19.37
N CYS A 205 -9.66 1.58 19.52
CA CYS A 205 -10.18 2.73 20.25
C CYS A 205 -10.09 4.00 19.40
N GLY A 206 -10.95 4.07 18.37
CA GLY A 206 -11.11 5.22 17.50
C GLY A 206 -12.18 6.23 17.95
N ALA A 207 -13.16 6.48 17.08
CA ALA A 207 -14.20 7.49 17.25
C ALA A 207 -15.06 7.23 18.50
N GLY A 208 -15.32 8.28 19.31
CA GLY A 208 -15.97 8.13 20.61
C GLY A 208 -15.10 7.53 21.73
N GLY A 209 -13.88 7.10 21.43
CA GLY A 209 -12.88 6.69 22.42
C GLY A 209 -13.29 5.46 23.24
N LEU A 210 -13.00 5.49 24.54
CA LEU A 210 -13.33 4.39 25.46
C LEU A 210 -14.83 4.15 25.55
N SER A 211 -15.65 5.17 25.28
CA SER A 211 -17.10 5.05 25.25
C SER A 211 -17.62 4.07 24.21
N SER A 212 -17.07 4.10 23.00
CA SER A 212 -17.44 3.14 21.95
C SER A 212 -16.75 1.80 22.22
N ALA A 213 -15.42 1.78 22.36
CA ALA A 213 -14.65 0.55 22.52
C ALA A 213 -15.13 -0.34 23.70
N VAL A 214 -15.29 0.24 24.90
CA VAL A 214 -15.80 -0.51 26.07
C VAL A 214 -17.30 -0.73 25.96
N GLY A 215 -18.04 0.24 25.40
CA GLY A 215 -19.50 0.16 25.26
C GLY A 215 -19.95 -0.98 24.34
N GLU A 216 -19.24 -1.18 23.23
CA GLU A 216 -19.46 -2.26 22.26
C GLU A 216 -19.00 -3.60 22.81
N MET A 217 -17.79 -3.67 23.37
CA MET A 217 -17.28 -4.90 24.00
C MET A 217 -18.17 -5.40 25.14
N ALA A 218 -18.79 -4.49 25.89
CA ALA A 218 -19.63 -4.84 27.02
C ALA A 218 -21.13 -4.94 26.70
N LYS A 219 -21.53 -4.83 25.41
CA LYS A 219 -22.93 -4.71 24.96
C LYS A 219 -23.89 -5.68 25.65
N ASP A 220 -23.55 -6.97 25.67
CA ASP A 220 -24.46 -8.03 26.16
C ASP A 220 -24.30 -8.37 27.65
N ILE A 221 -23.33 -7.77 28.34
CA ILE A 221 -23.01 -8.09 29.75
C ILE A 221 -23.07 -6.87 30.67
N GLY A 222 -22.37 -5.78 30.36
CA GLY A 222 -22.14 -4.65 31.27
C GLY A 222 -20.67 -4.45 31.64
N ALA A 223 -20.35 -3.25 32.13
CA ALA A 223 -18.98 -2.85 32.45
C ALA A 223 -18.94 -1.92 33.66
N ARG A 224 -17.94 -2.12 34.52
CA ARG A 224 -17.58 -1.20 35.59
C ARG A 224 -16.19 -0.64 35.30
N VAL A 225 -16.10 0.67 35.11
CA VAL A 225 -14.85 1.37 34.75
C VAL A 225 -14.46 2.39 35.82
N GLN A 226 -13.18 2.44 36.14
CA GLN A 226 -12.55 3.41 37.03
C GLN A 226 -11.72 4.41 36.23
N LEU A 227 -12.25 5.61 36.02
CA LEU A 227 -11.67 6.59 35.10
C LEU A 227 -10.32 7.17 35.57
N GLU A 228 -10.00 7.25 36.88
CA GLU A 228 -8.68 7.73 37.31
C GLU A 228 -7.53 6.78 37.00
N THR A 229 -7.83 5.53 36.65
CA THR A 229 -6.79 4.55 36.29
C THR A 229 -6.31 4.72 34.86
N VAL A 230 -7.09 5.40 34.01
CA VAL A 230 -6.77 5.60 32.60
C VAL A 230 -5.49 6.45 32.49
N PRO A 231 -4.45 5.98 31.76
CA PRO A 231 -3.23 6.76 31.55
C PRO A 231 -3.52 8.09 30.86
N LEU A 232 -3.05 9.20 31.44
CA LEU A 232 -3.26 10.55 30.92
C LEU A 232 -1.96 11.16 30.38
N LYS A 233 -2.04 11.91 29.28
CA LYS A 233 -0.91 12.71 28.75
C LYS A 233 -0.50 13.82 29.72
N TYR A 234 -1.49 14.43 30.37
CA TYR A 234 -1.33 15.50 31.36
C TYR A 234 -2.47 15.45 32.39
N PRO A 235 -2.24 15.92 33.63
CA PRO A 235 -3.30 15.95 34.64
C PRO A 235 -4.41 16.98 34.30
N GLY A 236 -5.58 16.82 34.92
CA GLY A 236 -6.66 17.82 34.88
C GLY A 236 -7.74 17.60 33.82
N LEU A 237 -7.79 16.43 33.17
CA LEU A 237 -8.94 16.03 32.36
C LEU A 237 -10.14 15.74 33.25
N ARG A 238 -11.31 16.21 32.81
CA ARG A 238 -12.60 15.90 33.44
C ARG A 238 -13.03 14.47 33.11
N PRO A 239 -13.87 13.81 33.93
CA PRO A 239 -14.28 12.43 33.70
C PRO A 239 -14.83 12.15 32.29
N TRP A 240 -15.65 13.06 31.75
CA TRP A 240 -16.18 12.91 30.39
C TRP A 240 -15.12 13.13 29.29
N GLU A 241 -14.10 13.95 29.53
CA GLU A 241 -12.98 14.13 28.59
C GLU A 241 -12.13 12.85 28.52
N ILE A 242 -11.92 12.18 29.66
CA ILE A 242 -11.20 10.88 29.70
C ILE A 242 -11.97 9.82 28.92
N TRP A 243 -13.29 9.75 29.15
CA TRP A 243 -14.15 8.72 28.56
C TRP A 243 -14.35 8.87 27.04
N LEU A 244 -14.45 10.10 26.54
CA LEU A 244 -14.75 10.43 25.13
C LEU A 244 -13.53 10.84 24.30
N SER A 245 -12.33 10.84 24.87
CA SER A 245 -11.11 11.17 24.13
C SER A 245 -10.86 10.18 23.00
N GLU A 246 -10.53 10.69 21.82
CA GLU A 246 -10.19 9.93 20.60
C GLU A 246 -8.67 9.91 20.38
N ALA A 247 -7.89 9.90 21.47
CA ALA A 247 -6.45 9.74 21.41
C ALA A 247 -6.07 8.47 20.65
N GLN A 248 -5.07 8.59 19.77
CA GLN A 248 -4.65 7.55 18.84
C GLN A 248 -3.81 6.43 19.51
N GLU A 249 -3.49 5.39 18.73
CA GLU A 249 -2.64 4.24 19.11
C GLU A 249 -3.12 3.46 20.36
N ARG A 250 -4.44 3.40 20.59
CA ARG A 250 -5.04 2.70 21.73
C ARG A 250 -5.86 1.49 21.28
N MET A 251 -5.75 0.42 22.07
CA MET A 251 -6.52 -0.81 21.90
C MET A 251 -7.13 -1.22 23.24
N VAL A 252 -8.32 -1.81 23.21
CA VAL A 252 -9.04 -2.29 24.40
C VAL A 252 -9.17 -3.81 24.31
N LEU A 253 -8.87 -4.51 25.40
CA LEU A 253 -8.92 -5.96 25.49
C LEU A 253 -9.70 -6.44 26.72
N ALA A 254 -10.44 -7.54 26.56
CA ALA A 254 -11.01 -8.31 27.66
C ALA A 254 -10.01 -9.41 28.08
N VAL A 255 -9.32 -9.22 29.20
CA VAL A 255 -8.25 -10.11 29.67
C VAL A 255 -8.70 -10.87 30.92
N PRO A 256 -8.73 -12.21 30.91
CA PRO A 256 -9.02 -12.98 32.12
C PRO A 256 -8.03 -12.65 33.26
N PRO A 257 -8.48 -12.51 34.52
CA PRO A 257 -7.60 -12.16 35.63
C PRO A 257 -6.40 -13.12 35.81
N SER A 258 -6.58 -14.41 35.49
CA SER A 258 -5.53 -15.42 35.55
C SER A 258 -4.42 -15.23 34.49
N LYS A 259 -4.72 -14.54 33.40
CA LYS A 259 -3.81 -14.28 32.27
C LYS A 259 -3.15 -12.90 32.33
N TRP A 260 -3.65 -12.00 33.19
CA TRP A 260 -3.16 -10.62 33.35
C TRP A 260 -1.64 -10.52 33.54
N ALA A 261 -1.06 -11.32 34.44
CA ALA A 261 0.37 -11.23 34.72
C ALA A 261 1.24 -11.60 33.51
N ALA A 262 0.81 -12.59 32.72
CA ALA A 262 1.49 -12.98 31.48
C ALA A 262 1.33 -11.90 30.40
N PHE A 263 0.12 -11.36 30.24
CA PHE A 263 -0.16 -10.27 29.30
C PHE A 263 0.67 -9.03 29.60
N LYS A 264 0.70 -8.59 30.87
CA LYS A 264 1.49 -7.44 31.31
C LYS A 264 2.99 -7.66 31.07
N LYS A 265 3.50 -8.87 31.28
CA LYS A 265 4.91 -9.20 31.01
C LYS A 265 5.28 -9.04 29.53
N ILE A 266 4.37 -9.36 28.60
CA ILE A 266 4.58 -9.10 27.17
C ILE A 266 4.63 -7.60 26.89
N CYS A 267 3.66 -6.84 27.44
CA CYS A 267 3.62 -5.38 27.30
C CYS A 267 4.90 -4.71 27.81
N ASP A 268 5.33 -5.06 29.02
CA ASP A 268 6.57 -4.56 29.64
C ASP A 268 7.83 -4.94 28.83
N GLY A 269 7.78 -6.06 28.09
CA GLY A 269 8.88 -6.50 27.22
C GLY A 269 9.05 -5.66 25.95
N GLN A 270 7.97 -5.02 25.50
CA GLN A 270 7.90 -4.17 24.30
C GLN A 270 7.83 -2.67 24.64
N ASP A 271 8.02 -2.30 25.90
CA ASP A 271 7.88 -0.94 26.42
C ASP A 271 6.48 -0.33 26.13
N VAL A 272 5.42 -1.15 26.16
CA VAL A 272 4.01 -0.72 25.98
C VAL A 272 3.31 -0.62 27.34
N GLU A 273 2.72 0.53 27.64
CA GLU A 273 1.94 0.73 28.86
C GLU A 273 0.60 -0.05 28.77
N ALA A 274 0.31 -0.85 29.80
CA ALA A 274 -0.92 -1.62 29.90
C ALA A 274 -1.58 -1.41 31.26
N VAL A 275 -2.85 -1.01 31.26
CA VAL A 275 -3.60 -0.72 32.49
C VAL A 275 -4.97 -1.37 32.47
N SER A 276 -5.32 -2.06 33.56
CA SER A 276 -6.69 -2.51 33.80
C SER A 276 -7.50 -1.34 34.34
N ILE A 277 -8.50 -0.92 33.56
CA ILE A 277 -9.34 0.23 33.89
C ILE A 277 -10.66 -0.16 34.55
N GLY A 278 -10.91 -1.46 34.73
CA GLY A 278 -12.20 -1.95 35.19
C GLY A 278 -12.41 -3.42 34.92
N THR A 279 -13.66 -3.86 35.09
CA THR A 279 -14.09 -5.24 34.91
C THR A 279 -15.41 -5.31 34.16
N LEU A 280 -15.56 -6.33 33.33
CA LEU A 280 -16.84 -6.67 32.72
C LEU A 280 -17.75 -7.34 33.77
N GLU A 281 -19.02 -6.95 33.82
CA GLU A 281 -19.97 -7.40 34.84
C GLU A 281 -21.25 -7.95 34.17
N ALA A 282 -21.88 -8.99 34.71
CA ALA A 282 -23.09 -9.61 34.15
C ALA A 282 -24.39 -8.92 34.64
N ASN A 283 -24.46 -7.59 34.63
CA ASN A 283 -25.58 -6.83 35.21
C ASN A 283 -26.35 -5.95 34.20
N GLY A 284 -25.95 -5.97 32.93
CA GLY A 284 -26.51 -5.22 31.80
C GLY A 284 -26.27 -3.72 31.86
N ARG A 285 -25.29 -3.24 32.65
CA ARG A 285 -25.10 -1.80 32.91
C ARG A 285 -23.67 -1.33 32.66
N LEU A 286 -23.55 -0.15 32.07
CA LEU A 286 -22.31 0.63 32.06
C LEU A 286 -22.25 1.50 33.31
N GLN A 287 -21.23 1.34 34.13
CA GLN A 287 -21.00 2.09 35.36
C GLN A 287 -19.62 2.75 35.32
N LEU A 288 -19.59 4.08 35.34
CA LEU A 288 -18.36 4.86 35.34
C LEU A 288 -18.14 5.48 36.71
N TYR A 289 -16.99 5.19 37.30
CA TYR A 289 -16.53 5.77 38.55
C TYR A 289 -15.37 6.73 38.30
N PHE A 290 -15.35 7.82 39.05
CA PHE A 290 -14.19 8.70 39.17
C PHE A 290 -13.97 8.97 40.66
N GLU A 291 -12.81 8.57 41.16
CA GLU A 291 -12.54 8.34 42.57
C GLU A 291 -13.62 7.42 43.16
N SER A 292 -14.17 7.75 44.33
CA SER A 292 -15.26 6.99 44.94
C SER A 292 -16.65 7.34 44.39
N LYS A 293 -16.78 8.22 43.39
CA LYS A 293 -18.07 8.74 42.91
C LYS A 293 -18.51 8.04 41.64
N LEU A 294 -19.76 7.56 41.62
CA LEU A 294 -20.43 7.09 40.40
C LEU A 294 -20.80 8.32 39.56
N VAL A 295 -20.13 8.52 38.44
CA VAL A 295 -20.31 9.70 37.56
C VAL A 295 -21.25 9.42 36.40
N ALA A 296 -21.43 8.16 35.99
CA ALA A 296 -22.44 7.75 35.02
C ALA A 296 -22.91 6.32 35.25
N GLN A 297 -24.20 6.07 35.01
CA GLN A 297 -24.77 4.72 34.99
C GLN A 297 -25.86 4.62 33.92
N LEU A 298 -25.67 3.75 32.93
CA LEU A 298 -26.60 3.55 31.82
C LEU A 298 -26.91 2.06 31.63
N SER A 299 -28.12 1.76 31.13
CA SER A 299 -28.44 0.41 30.66
C SER A 299 -27.78 0.18 29.30
N MET A 300 -27.18 -0.99 29.08
CA MET A 300 -26.58 -1.32 27.77
C MET A 300 -27.65 -1.44 26.68
N ASP A 301 -28.81 -2.01 27.02
CA ASP A 301 -29.99 -2.07 26.16
C ASP A 301 -30.46 -0.68 25.72
N PHE A 302 -30.51 0.29 26.65
CA PHE A 302 -30.85 1.67 26.30
C PHE A 302 -29.77 2.33 25.42
N LEU A 303 -28.50 2.04 25.67
CA LEU A 303 -27.38 2.64 24.93
C LEU A 303 -27.37 2.17 23.47
N HIS A 304 -27.62 0.87 23.23
CA HIS A 304 -27.53 0.25 21.91
C HIS A 304 -28.86 0.22 21.14
N ASP A 305 -29.99 0.08 21.83
CA ASP A 305 -31.32 -0.10 21.19
C ASP A 305 -32.31 1.03 21.51
N GLY A 306 -31.88 2.08 22.22
CA GLY A 306 -32.75 3.18 22.65
C GLY A 306 -33.07 4.25 21.59
N ILE A 307 -32.39 4.25 20.44
CA ILE A 307 -32.57 5.26 19.38
C ILE A 307 -33.53 4.73 18.30
N PRO A 308 -34.63 5.43 17.98
CA PRO A 308 -35.55 4.98 16.94
C PRO A 308 -34.94 5.10 15.54
N GLN A 309 -35.24 4.14 14.67
CA GLN A 309 -34.79 4.17 13.28
C GLN A 309 -35.37 5.38 12.53
N MET A 310 -34.50 6.15 11.89
CA MET A 310 -34.89 7.32 11.09
C MET A 310 -35.60 6.90 9.80
N LYS A 311 -36.64 7.64 9.41
CA LYS A 311 -37.30 7.52 8.12
C LYS A 311 -37.11 8.83 7.34
N LEU A 312 -36.40 8.75 6.22
CA LEU A 312 -36.10 9.89 5.35
C LEU A 312 -36.76 9.70 3.98
N THR A 313 -37.06 10.80 3.29
CA THR A 313 -37.63 10.79 1.94
C THR A 313 -36.54 11.10 0.93
N ALA A 314 -36.37 10.23 -0.06
CA ALA A 314 -35.39 10.37 -1.13
C ALA A 314 -36.09 10.77 -2.45
N GLU A 315 -35.51 11.71 -3.20
CA GLU A 315 -36.00 12.17 -4.49
C GLU A 315 -34.88 12.11 -5.53
N TRP A 316 -35.08 11.37 -6.62
CA TRP A 316 -34.16 11.33 -7.74
C TRP A 316 -34.90 11.70 -9.03
N LYS A 317 -34.32 12.62 -9.80
CA LYS A 317 -34.82 13.00 -11.13
C LYS A 317 -33.76 12.64 -12.15
N THR A 318 -34.04 11.63 -12.97
CA THR A 318 -33.19 11.28 -14.10
C THR A 318 -33.13 12.47 -15.06
N ALA A 319 -31.94 13.03 -15.26
CA ALA A 319 -31.75 14.03 -16.30
C ALA A 319 -31.98 13.38 -17.67
N PRO A 320 -32.69 14.04 -18.60
CA PRO A 320 -32.84 13.51 -19.95
C PRO A 320 -31.46 13.43 -20.62
N THR A 321 -31.10 12.25 -21.14
CA THR A 321 -29.86 12.09 -21.90
C THR A 321 -29.91 13.00 -23.13
N SER A 322 -29.03 14.00 -23.17
CA SER A 322 -28.84 14.79 -24.39
C SER A 322 -28.04 13.95 -25.38
N SER A 323 -28.40 14.04 -26.67
CA SER A 323 -27.56 13.47 -27.73
C SER A 323 -26.14 13.99 -27.57
N SER A 324 -25.14 13.13 -27.79
CA SER A 324 -23.74 13.56 -27.82
C SER A 324 -23.62 14.79 -28.74
N GLN A 325 -22.97 15.84 -28.24
CA GLN A 325 -22.56 16.92 -29.14
C GLN A 325 -21.67 16.27 -30.21
N GLY A 326 -22.03 16.43 -31.48
CA GLY A 326 -21.26 15.83 -32.57
C GLY A 326 -19.80 16.23 -32.46
N ASP A 327 -18.90 15.28 -32.66
CA ASP A 327 -17.47 15.52 -32.51
C ASP A 327 -17.04 16.64 -33.47
N ALA A 328 -16.52 17.75 -32.91
CA ALA A 328 -15.75 18.69 -33.71
C ALA A 328 -14.54 17.93 -34.31
N PRO A 329 -13.90 18.40 -35.39
CA PRO A 329 -12.75 17.71 -35.98
C PRO A 329 -11.52 17.83 -35.06
N PHE A 330 -11.55 17.13 -33.93
CA PHE A 330 -10.44 17.01 -33.01
C PHE A 330 -9.41 16.06 -33.60
N ASP A 331 -8.14 16.40 -33.43
CA ASP A 331 -7.05 15.52 -33.82
C ASP A 331 -7.02 14.31 -32.86
N VAL A 332 -7.15 13.12 -33.44
CA VAL A 332 -7.22 11.84 -32.71
C VAL A 332 -5.93 11.61 -31.94
N GLN A 333 -4.77 11.79 -32.58
CA GLN A 333 -3.47 11.60 -31.94
C GLN A 333 -3.23 12.62 -30.82
N GLU A 334 -3.57 13.89 -31.04
CA GLU A 334 -3.46 14.93 -30.02
C GLU A 334 -4.37 14.62 -28.82
N SER A 335 -5.56 14.05 -29.05
CA SER A 335 -6.46 13.62 -27.98
C SER A 335 -5.85 12.51 -27.13
N LEU A 336 -5.19 11.52 -27.73
CA LEU A 336 -4.46 10.48 -26.98
C LEU A 336 -3.36 11.09 -26.09
N LEU A 337 -2.54 12.00 -26.62
CA LEU A 337 -1.48 12.63 -25.84
C LEU A 337 -2.03 13.50 -24.69
N LYS A 338 -3.15 14.20 -24.91
CA LYS A 338 -3.85 14.96 -23.86
C LYS A 338 -4.43 14.04 -22.79
N LEU A 339 -5.01 12.90 -23.18
CA LEU A 339 -5.52 11.90 -22.24
C LEU A 339 -4.38 11.33 -21.38
N LEU A 340 -3.27 10.90 -21.99
CA LEU A 340 -2.11 10.39 -21.25
C LEU A 340 -1.52 11.44 -20.29
N ALA A 341 -1.58 12.72 -20.64
CA ALA A 341 -1.13 13.81 -19.76
C ALA A 341 -2.17 14.23 -18.71
N HIS A 342 -3.42 13.77 -18.82
CA HIS A 342 -4.50 14.16 -17.92
C HIS A 342 -4.23 13.66 -16.49
N PRO A 343 -4.40 14.47 -15.42
CA PRO A 343 -4.06 14.09 -14.05
C PRO A 343 -4.68 12.76 -13.56
N ASN A 344 -5.91 12.45 -13.97
CA ASN A 344 -6.58 11.19 -13.61
C ASN A 344 -5.95 9.97 -14.30
N ILE A 345 -5.40 10.14 -15.51
CA ILE A 345 -4.84 9.06 -16.31
C ILE A 345 -3.33 8.93 -16.03
N ARG A 346 -2.56 10.01 -16.25
CA ARG A 346 -1.09 10.07 -16.18
C ARG A 346 -0.45 9.27 -15.03
N SER A 347 0.83 8.92 -15.21
CA SER A 347 1.62 8.16 -14.23
C SER A 347 1.50 8.69 -12.80
N LYS A 348 1.24 7.77 -11.87
CA LYS A 348 1.23 8.03 -10.41
C LYS A 348 2.57 7.71 -9.75
N GLU A 349 3.60 7.40 -10.55
CA GLU A 349 4.95 7.01 -10.12
C GLU A 349 5.55 7.97 -9.07
N ALA A 350 5.35 9.27 -9.23
CA ALA A 350 5.89 10.29 -8.32
C ALA A 350 5.39 10.15 -6.87
N VAL A 351 4.20 9.55 -6.66
CA VAL A 351 3.65 9.26 -5.33
C VAL A 351 4.02 7.83 -4.91
N ILE A 352 3.82 6.86 -5.81
CA ILE A 352 4.04 5.43 -5.52
C ILE A 352 5.46 5.15 -5.02
N ARG A 353 6.47 5.87 -5.55
CA ARG A 353 7.88 5.65 -5.17
C ARG A 353 8.24 6.18 -3.79
N HIS A 354 7.38 6.97 -3.16
CA HIS A 354 7.56 7.38 -1.78
C HIS A 354 7.09 6.28 -0.81
N TYR A 355 6.25 5.36 -1.28
CA TYR A 355 5.73 4.28 -0.45
C TYR A 355 6.63 3.05 -0.56
N ASP A 356 6.97 2.47 0.59
CA ASP A 356 7.58 1.16 0.63
C ASP A 356 6.56 0.13 0.12
N HIS A 357 6.93 -0.61 -0.92
CA HIS A 357 6.14 -1.71 -1.48
C HIS A 357 6.89 -3.04 -1.41
N GLU A 358 8.04 -3.07 -0.73
CA GLU A 358 8.96 -4.22 -0.66
C GLU A 358 9.06 -4.80 0.75
N VAL A 359 8.64 -4.06 1.79
CA VAL A 359 8.58 -4.53 3.18
C VAL A 359 7.74 -5.79 3.33
N GLN A 360 8.22 -6.70 4.20
CA GLN A 360 7.71 -8.06 4.38
C GLN A 360 8.05 -9.01 3.22
N GLY A 361 8.67 -8.53 2.13
CA GLY A 361 9.09 -9.32 0.98
C GLY A 361 7.94 -10.03 0.26
N ALA A 362 6.70 -9.62 0.47
CA ALA A 362 5.51 -10.35 0.04
C ALA A 362 5.01 -9.93 -1.36
N THR A 363 5.34 -8.73 -1.83
CA THR A 363 4.77 -8.17 -3.07
C THR A 363 5.36 -8.81 -4.32
N ALA A 364 4.56 -9.65 -4.99
CA ALA A 364 4.93 -10.39 -6.20
C ALA A 364 4.59 -9.64 -7.49
N LEU A 365 3.40 -9.02 -7.56
CA LEU A 365 3.06 -8.07 -8.61
C LEU A 365 2.95 -6.69 -7.97
N LYS A 366 3.81 -5.77 -8.43
CA LYS A 366 4.02 -4.45 -7.85
C LYS A 366 3.10 -3.42 -8.53
N PRO A 367 2.84 -2.26 -7.91
CA PRO A 367 2.02 -1.21 -8.52
C PRO A 367 2.58 -0.69 -9.86
N LEU A 368 3.89 -0.82 -10.07
CA LEU A 368 4.57 -0.47 -11.33
C LEU A 368 5.23 -1.71 -11.94
N VAL A 369 5.02 -1.92 -13.23
CA VAL A 369 5.46 -3.10 -14.00
C VAL A 369 6.14 -2.69 -15.30
N GLY A 370 6.67 -3.69 -16.01
CA GLY A 370 7.38 -3.50 -17.27
C GLY A 370 8.88 -3.28 -17.10
N VAL A 371 9.58 -3.19 -18.24
CA VAL A 371 11.05 -3.24 -18.31
C VAL A 371 11.72 -2.23 -17.37
N ASP A 372 11.21 -1.00 -17.38
CA ASP A 372 11.74 0.14 -16.61
C ASP A 372 10.89 0.45 -15.36
N ASN A 373 9.87 -0.38 -15.04
CA ASN A 373 8.88 -0.13 -13.99
C ASN A 373 8.12 1.21 -14.19
N HIS A 374 7.69 1.48 -15.42
CA HIS A 374 6.93 2.69 -15.79
C HIS A 374 5.48 2.40 -16.20
N GLY A 375 5.12 1.12 -16.41
CA GLY A 375 3.76 0.72 -16.72
C GLY A 375 2.91 0.54 -15.44
N PRO A 376 1.61 0.86 -15.47
CA PRO A 376 0.71 0.60 -14.35
C PRO A 376 0.40 -0.89 -14.23
N ALA A 377 0.23 -1.40 -13.02
CA ALA A 377 -0.42 -2.70 -12.79
C ALA A 377 -1.91 -2.49 -12.46
N ASP A 378 -2.77 -3.35 -13.02
CA ASP A 378 -4.22 -3.34 -12.74
C ASP A 378 -4.51 -3.67 -11.26
N ALA A 379 -3.75 -4.60 -10.69
CA ALA A 379 -3.87 -5.04 -9.29
C ALA A 379 -2.50 -5.46 -8.75
N SER A 380 -2.36 -5.41 -7.42
CA SER A 380 -1.14 -5.87 -6.75
C SER A 380 -1.35 -7.23 -6.12
N ILE A 381 -0.34 -8.09 -6.22
CA ILE A 381 -0.39 -9.48 -5.72
C ILE A 381 0.64 -9.66 -4.61
N LEU A 382 0.20 -10.20 -3.48
CA LEU A 382 1.03 -10.56 -2.35
C LEU A 382 1.10 -12.08 -2.17
N VAL A 383 2.27 -12.57 -1.77
CA VAL A 383 2.49 -13.92 -1.25
C VAL A 383 2.91 -13.79 0.21
N PRO A 384 1.98 -13.88 1.17
CA PRO A 384 2.31 -13.75 2.58
C PRO A 384 3.29 -14.85 3.01
N MET A 385 4.43 -14.47 3.58
CA MET A 385 5.52 -15.42 3.86
C MET A 385 5.12 -16.55 4.81
N ASP A 386 4.26 -16.26 5.80
CA ASP A 386 3.84 -17.23 6.81
C ASP A 386 2.97 -18.36 6.25
N THR A 387 2.28 -18.13 5.12
CA THR A 387 1.32 -19.10 4.54
C THR A 387 2.00 -20.09 3.59
N ARG A 388 3.28 -19.90 3.30
CA ARG A 388 4.01 -20.73 2.34
C ARG A 388 4.20 -22.19 2.76
N GLY A 389 4.07 -22.47 4.06
CA GLY A 389 4.06 -23.84 4.58
C GLY A 389 2.83 -24.64 4.12
N ASP A 390 1.69 -23.95 3.92
CA ASP A 390 0.46 -24.55 3.40
C ASP A 390 0.52 -24.67 1.88
N ASP A 391 0.87 -23.57 1.21
CA ASP A 391 0.95 -23.48 -0.24
C ASP A 391 1.96 -22.40 -0.67
N PRO A 392 3.13 -22.77 -1.21
CA PRO A 392 4.21 -21.82 -1.48
C PRO A 392 3.94 -20.87 -2.65
N ASN A 393 2.93 -21.17 -3.47
CA ASN A 393 2.57 -20.37 -4.65
C ASN A 393 1.24 -19.65 -4.48
N ARG A 394 0.52 -19.84 -3.38
CA ARG A 394 -0.75 -19.13 -3.17
C ARG A 394 -0.48 -17.66 -2.83
N GLY A 395 -1.25 -16.78 -3.46
CA GLY A 395 -1.22 -15.35 -3.20
C GLY A 395 -2.61 -14.76 -3.04
N VAL A 396 -2.65 -13.47 -2.77
CA VAL A 396 -3.86 -12.64 -2.68
C VAL A 396 -3.64 -11.38 -3.50
N ALA A 397 -4.66 -10.97 -4.24
CA ALA A 397 -4.65 -9.76 -5.05
C ALA A 397 -5.57 -8.70 -4.47
N LEU A 398 -5.17 -7.43 -4.58
CA LEU A 398 -5.95 -6.25 -4.21
C LEU A 398 -6.13 -5.33 -5.41
N SER A 399 -7.35 -4.84 -5.59
CA SER A 399 -7.71 -3.83 -6.60
C SER A 399 -8.66 -2.79 -6.01
N ASN A 400 -8.84 -1.69 -6.74
CA ASN A 400 -9.87 -0.71 -6.46
C ASN A 400 -10.62 -0.35 -7.76
N GLY A 401 -11.84 0.16 -7.62
CA GLY A 401 -12.61 0.79 -8.68
C GLY A 401 -13.34 2.03 -8.18
N ILE A 402 -13.33 3.11 -8.97
CA ILE A 402 -13.84 4.43 -8.57
C ILE A 402 -14.15 5.31 -9.80
N ALA A 403 -15.44 5.59 -10.04
CA ALA A 403 -15.87 6.30 -11.26
C ALA A 403 -16.76 7.55 -11.00
N PRO A 404 -16.32 8.56 -10.23
CA PRO A 404 -17.17 9.65 -9.75
C PRO A 404 -17.78 10.50 -10.88
N LEU A 405 -17.10 10.64 -12.03
CA LEU A 405 -17.62 11.38 -13.18
C LEU A 405 -18.93 10.78 -13.72
N TYR A 406 -19.10 9.47 -13.62
CA TYR A 406 -20.34 8.81 -14.05
C TYR A 406 -21.47 9.09 -13.05
N GLY A 407 -21.14 9.24 -11.77
CA GLY A 407 -22.08 9.49 -10.68
C GLY A 407 -22.79 10.83 -10.77
N GLU A 408 -22.19 11.83 -11.42
CA GLU A 408 -22.83 13.12 -11.70
C GLU A 408 -24.02 12.98 -12.67
N THR A 409 -23.98 11.98 -13.55
CA THR A 409 -25.07 11.71 -14.52
C THR A 409 -25.99 10.60 -14.04
N ASP A 410 -25.42 9.47 -13.61
CA ASP A 410 -26.16 8.30 -13.15
C ASP A 410 -25.42 7.56 -12.02
N PRO A 411 -25.78 7.81 -10.75
CA PRO A 411 -25.20 7.12 -9.59
C PRO A 411 -25.38 5.61 -9.62
N TYR A 412 -26.43 5.10 -10.28
CA TYR A 412 -26.65 3.66 -10.42
C TYR A 412 -25.58 3.05 -11.36
N ALA A 413 -25.33 3.70 -12.50
CA ALA A 413 -24.30 3.27 -13.44
C ALA A 413 -22.88 3.41 -12.87
N MET A 414 -22.61 4.46 -12.08
CA MET A 414 -21.35 4.60 -11.35
C MET A 414 -21.07 3.39 -10.45
N ALA A 415 -22.09 2.90 -9.73
CA ALA A 415 -21.92 1.75 -8.85
C ALA A 415 -21.53 0.49 -9.64
N TRP A 416 -22.17 0.27 -10.79
CA TRP A 416 -21.80 -0.81 -11.71
C TRP A 416 -20.38 -0.67 -12.24
N ALA A 417 -19.99 0.54 -12.68
CA ALA A 417 -18.66 0.81 -13.17
C ALA A 417 -17.57 0.56 -12.12
N SER A 418 -17.80 1.02 -10.88
CA SER A 418 -16.84 0.88 -9.78
C SER A 418 -16.66 -0.59 -9.37
N ILE A 419 -17.74 -1.38 -9.36
CA ILE A 419 -17.64 -2.84 -9.09
C ILE A 419 -17.00 -3.57 -10.27
N ASP A 420 -17.40 -3.26 -11.50
CA ASP A 420 -16.83 -3.86 -12.72
C ASP A 420 -15.33 -3.61 -12.82
N GLU A 421 -14.86 -2.39 -12.59
CA GLU A 421 -13.44 -2.04 -12.60
C GLU A 421 -12.64 -2.81 -11.54
N ALA A 422 -13.12 -2.84 -10.29
CA ALA A 422 -12.46 -3.63 -9.24
C ALA A 422 -12.35 -5.12 -9.62
N MET A 423 -13.42 -5.70 -10.19
CA MET A 423 -13.45 -7.08 -10.66
C MET A 423 -12.52 -7.32 -11.87
N ARG A 424 -12.55 -6.41 -12.85
CA ARG A 424 -11.71 -6.49 -14.05
C ARG A 424 -10.23 -6.45 -13.68
N ASN A 425 -9.84 -5.52 -12.82
CA ASN A 425 -8.46 -5.38 -12.37
C ASN A 425 -7.90 -6.65 -11.72
N LEU A 426 -8.70 -7.34 -10.91
CA LEU A 426 -8.32 -8.64 -10.32
C LEU A 426 -8.18 -9.73 -11.39
N VAL A 427 -9.13 -9.83 -12.31
CA VAL A 427 -9.11 -10.87 -13.35
C VAL A 427 -7.99 -10.64 -14.37
N ALA A 428 -7.66 -9.38 -14.66
CA ALA A 428 -6.56 -9.00 -15.54
C ALA A 428 -5.22 -9.57 -15.06
N VAL A 429 -5.02 -9.68 -13.74
CA VAL A 429 -3.81 -10.28 -13.15
C VAL A 429 -3.93 -11.79 -12.88
N GLY A 430 -5.07 -12.40 -13.21
CA GLY A 430 -5.28 -13.85 -13.14
C GLY A 430 -5.99 -14.35 -11.88
N VAL A 431 -6.80 -13.53 -11.21
CA VAL A 431 -7.66 -13.92 -10.09
C VAL A 431 -8.93 -14.63 -10.59
N ASP A 432 -9.39 -15.62 -9.84
CA ASP A 432 -10.67 -16.27 -10.09
C ASP A 432 -11.83 -15.34 -9.67
N PRO A 433 -12.67 -14.88 -10.62
CA PRO A 433 -13.75 -13.93 -10.31
C PRO A 433 -14.76 -14.47 -9.31
N THR A 434 -14.89 -15.80 -9.16
CA THR A 434 -15.83 -16.43 -8.22
C THR A 434 -15.37 -16.42 -6.76
N THR A 435 -14.10 -16.06 -6.53
CA THR A 435 -13.49 -16.01 -5.19
C THR A 435 -13.35 -14.58 -4.65
N VAL A 436 -13.77 -13.58 -5.43
CA VAL A 436 -13.62 -12.19 -5.07
C VAL A 436 -14.60 -11.81 -3.97
N SER A 437 -14.13 -11.02 -3.01
CA SER A 437 -14.94 -10.30 -2.02
C SER A 437 -14.67 -8.81 -2.14
N ILE A 438 -15.68 -7.99 -1.87
CA ILE A 438 -15.61 -6.54 -2.04
C ILE A 438 -15.96 -5.76 -0.76
N LEU A 439 -15.54 -4.51 -0.73
CA LEU A 439 -15.91 -3.52 0.28
C LEU A 439 -16.46 -2.26 -0.39
N ASP A 440 -17.42 -1.62 0.24
CA ASP A 440 -18.05 -0.37 -0.19
C ASP A 440 -17.69 0.80 0.72
N ASN A 441 -17.20 1.89 0.11
CA ASN A 441 -16.94 3.14 0.81
C ASN A 441 -17.70 4.29 0.14
N PHE A 442 -18.78 4.76 0.77
CA PHE A 442 -19.60 5.86 0.27
C PHE A 442 -19.11 7.21 0.80
N CYS A 443 -18.92 8.19 -0.08
CA CYS A 443 -18.69 9.59 0.29
C CYS A 443 -19.75 10.48 -0.35
N TRP A 444 -20.60 11.08 0.48
CA TRP A 444 -21.75 11.87 0.03
C TRP A 444 -21.94 13.17 0.81
N GLY A 445 -22.75 14.06 0.25
CA GLY A 445 -23.27 15.25 0.94
C GLY A 445 -24.25 14.92 2.07
N ASN A 446 -24.99 15.91 2.54
CA ASN A 446 -25.93 15.79 3.65
C ASN A 446 -27.16 14.94 3.23
N PRO A 447 -27.34 13.74 3.82
CA PRO A 447 -28.38 12.78 3.44
C PRO A 447 -29.77 13.20 3.94
N ARG A 448 -29.89 14.30 4.70
CA ARG A 448 -31.19 14.83 5.12
C ARG A 448 -31.87 15.62 4.00
N LEU A 449 -31.15 15.99 2.94
CA LEU A 449 -31.76 16.60 1.76
C LEU A 449 -32.23 15.51 0.78
N PRO A 450 -33.50 15.55 0.31
CA PRO A 450 -34.06 14.48 -0.51
C PRO A 450 -33.30 14.18 -1.80
N ASP A 451 -32.76 15.19 -2.47
CA ASP A 451 -32.01 15.07 -3.73
C ASP A 451 -30.68 14.32 -3.54
N ARG A 452 -29.94 14.67 -2.47
CA ARG A 452 -28.67 14.03 -2.11
C ARG A 452 -28.87 12.60 -1.64
N LEU A 453 -29.92 12.37 -0.85
CA LEU A 453 -30.31 11.02 -0.47
C LEU A 453 -30.78 10.19 -1.67
N GLY A 454 -31.49 10.82 -2.61
CA GLY A 454 -31.94 10.19 -3.85
C GLY A 454 -30.79 9.59 -4.65
N SER A 455 -29.72 10.35 -4.84
CA SER A 455 -28.54 9.86 -5.55
C SER A 455 -27.78 8.76 -4.79
N LEU A 456 -27.67 8.87 -3.46
CA LEU A 456 -27.09 7.81 -2.61
C LEU A 456 -27.90 6.51 -2.70
N VAL A 457 -29.23 6.58 -2.60
CA VAL A 457 -30.10 5.40 -2.71
C VAL A 457 -29.99 4.76 -4.10
N ARG A 458 -29.86 5.55 -5.16
CA ARG A 458 -29.64 5.03 -6.53
C ARG A 458 -28.30 4.31 -6.66
N CYS A 459 -27.24 4.84 -6.04
CA CYS A 459 -25.94 4.19 -5.97
C CYS A 459 -26.02 2.85 -5.23
N VAL A 460 -26.63 2.81 -4.04
CA VAL A 460 -26.81 1.58 -3.25
C VAL A 460 -27.62 0.52 -4.01
N GLN A 461 -28.65 0.92 -4.77
CA GLN A 461 -29.38 0.01 -5.66
C GLN A 461 -28.46 -0.61 -6.73
N GLY A 462 -27.59 0.21 -7.34
CA GLY A 462 -26.60 -0.25 -8.30
C GLY A 462 -25.59 -1.21 -7.68
N CYS A 463 -25.11 -0.94 -6.46
CA CYS A 463 -24.23 -1.85 -5.72
C CYS A 463 -24.87 -3.22 -5.50
N TYR A 464 -26.13 -3.24 -5.06
CA TYR A 464 -26.86 -4.49 -4.85
C TYR A 464 -27.00 -5.29 -6.15
N ASP A 465 -27.48 -4.65 -7.23
CA ASP A 465 -27.70 -5.35 -8.50
C ASP A 465 -26.39 -5.84 -9.14
N ALA A 466 -25.33 -5.04 -9.08
CA ALA A 466 -24.01 -5.40 -9.58
C ALA A 466 -23.39 -6.54 -8.76
N ALA A 467 -23.39 -6.45 -7.43
CA ALA A 467 -22.87 -7.51 -6.55
C ALA A 467 -23.58 -8.84 -6.78
N MET A 468 -24.92 -8.81 -6.96
CA MET A 468 -25.71 -9.98 -7.30
C MET A 468 -25.37 -10.54 -8.69
N ALA A 469 -25.12 -9.69 -9.68
CA ALA A 469 -24.76 -10.12 -11.04
C ALA A 469 -23.34 -10.71 -11.13
N TYR A 470 -22.39 -10.16 -10.38
CA TYR A 470 -21.02 -10.68 -10.29
C TYR A 470 -20.88 -11.85 -9.31
N GLY A 471 -21.87 -12.08 -8.43
CA GLY A 471 -21.81 -13.12 -7.40
C GLY A 471 -20.77 -12.85 -6.32
N THR A 472 -20.49 -11.57 -6.04
CA THR A 472 -19.43 -11.13 -5.11
C THR A 472 -20.03 -10.52 -3.84
N PRO A 473 -19.65 -10.98 -2.63
CA PRO A 473 -20.20 -10.46 -1.39
C PRO A 473 -19.47 -9.19 -0.92
N PHE A 474 -20.23 -8.28 -0.32
CA PHE A 474 -19.66 -7.26 0.57
C PHE A 474 -19.29 -7.91 1.90
N ILE A 475 -18.05 -7.73 2.37
CA ILE A 475 -17.58 -8.29 3.65
C ILE A 475 -17.40 -7.23 4.74
N SER A 476 -17.22 -5.98 4.33
CA SER A 476 -17.02 -4.79 5.17
C SER A 476 -17.32 -3.55 4.33
N GLY A 477 -17.39 -2.38 4.96
CA GLY A 477 -17.63 -1.10 4.29
C GLY A 477 -17.57 0.09 5.26
N LYS A 478 -17.78 1.30 4.73
CA LYS A 478 -17.91 2.55 5.50
C LYS A 478 -18.71 3.59 4.72
N ASP A 479 -19.34 4.51 5.44
CA ASP A 479 -19.90 5.73 4.86
C ASP A 479 -19.31 6.99 5.52
N SER A 480 -19.15 8.02 4.69
CA SER A 480 -18.78 9.38 5.07
C SER A 480 -19.80 10.32 4.46
N LEU A 481 -20.66 10.89 5.31
CA LEU A 481 -21.78 11.73 4.90
C LEU A 481 -21.57 13.17 5.35
N ASN A 482 -22.29 14.12 4.76
CA ASN A 482 -22.15 15.57 4.98
C ASN A 482 -20.85 16.17 4.42
N ASN A 483 -20.25 15.56 3.39
CA ASN A 483 -19.08 16.11 2.71
C ASN A 483 -19.46 17.33 1.85
N GLU A 484 -19.56 18.50 2.47
CA GLU A 484 -19.99 19.75 1.83
C GLU A 484 -19.28 20.95 2.45
N TYR A 485 -19.21 22.04 1.68
CA TYR A 485 -18.69 23.33 2.16
C TYR A 485 -19.67 24.46 1.86
N MET A 486 -19.66 25.49 2.72
CA MET A 486 -20.36 26.74 2.47
C MET A 486 -19.49 27.65 1.60
N GLY A 487 -19.96 27.99 0.41
CA GLY A 487 -19.26 28.92 -0.48
C GLY A 487 -19.44 30.38 -0.05
N ALA A 488 -18.57 31.26 -0.58
CA ALA A 488 -18.70 32.71 -0.40
C ALA A 488 -19.99 33.29 -1.02
N ASP A 489 -20.63 32.52 -1.92
CA ASP A 489 -21.95 32.77 -2.50
C ASP A 489 -23.11 32.46 -1.53
N GLY A 490 -22.81 31.91 -0.35
CA GLY A 490 -23.79 31.48 0.64
C GLY A 490 -24.53 30.19 0.24
N GLN A 491 -24.07 29.48 -0.79
CA GLN A 491 -24.61 28.19 -1.21
C GLN A 491 -23.79 27.04 -0.63
N ARG A 492 -24.44 25.88 -0.52
CA ARG A 492 -23.80 24.64 -0.08
C ARG A 492 -23.36 23.85 -1.29
N HIS A 493 -22.07 23.59 -1.37
CA HIS A 493 -21.43 22.85 -2.44
C HIS A 493 -21.05 21.48 -1.90
N ALA A 494 -21.74 20.44 -2.37
CA ALA A 494 -21.41 19.06 -2.04
C ALA A 494 -20.31 18.54 -2.96
N ILE A 495 -19.51 17.60 -2.47
CA ILE A 495 -18.66 16.79 -3.33
C ILE A 495 -19.53 16.04 -4.37
N PRO A 496 -18.96 15.62 -5.52
CA PRO A 496 -19.56 14.59 -6.34
C PRO A 496 -19.79 13.36 -5.47
N GLY A 497 -20.99 12.79 -5.56
CA GLY A 497 -21.28 11.54 -4.89
C GLY A 497 -20.28 10.48 -5.36
N THR A 498 -19.49 9.94 -4.43
CA THR A 498 -18.35 9.07 -4.75
C THR A 498 -18.51 7.72 -4.06
N LEU A 499 -18.34 6.66 -4.83
CA LEU A 499 -18.23 5.29 -4.33
C LEU A 499 -16.84 4.78 -4.68
N MET A 500 -16.13 4.25 -3.68
CA MET A 500 -14.95 3.43 -3.89
C MET A 500 -15.29 1.98 -3.57
N ILE A 501 -14.93 1.07 -4.48
CA ILE A 501 -14.98 -0.37 -4.25
C ILE A 501 -13.56 -0.89 -4.11
N THR A 502 -13.25 -1.55 -2.99
CA THR A 502 -12.01 -2.32 -2.85
C THR A 502 -12.32 -3.79 -3.09
N GLY A 503 -11.57 -4.42 -4.00
CA GLY A 503 -11.67 -5.84 -4.30
C GLY A 503 -10.51 -6.63 -3.73
N MET A 504 -10.80 -7.83 -3.23
CA MET A 504 -9.81 -8.82 -2.83
C MET A 504 -10.15 -10.18 -3.41
N GLY A 505 -9.18 -10.84 -4.02
CA GLY A 505 -9.36 -12.18 -4.55
C GLY A 505 -8.15 -13.08 -4.34
N ILE A 506 -8.40 -14.39 -4.31
CA ILE A 506 -7.36 -15.39 -4.08
C ILE A 506 -6.68 -15.70 -5.41
N VAL A 507 -5.35 -15.74 -5.39
CA VAL A 507 -4.51 -16.19 -6.49
C VAL A 507 -4.04 -17.62 -6.17
N PRO A 508 -4.59 -18.66 -6.84
CA PRO A 508 -4.25 -20.04 -6.50
C PRO A 508 -2.78 -20.37 -6.74
N ASP A 509 -2.21 -19.80 -7.80
CA ASP A 509 -0.81 -19.97 -8.17
C ASP A 509 -0.28 -18.68 -8.78
N VAL A 510 0.55 -17.97 -8.02
CA VAL A 510 1.15 -16.72 -8.48
C VAL A 510 1.93 -16.93 -9.77
N GLN A 511 2.52 -18.11 -10.03
CA GLN A 511 3.31 -18.34 -11.25
C GLN A 511 2.48 -18.29 -12.55
N LYS A 512 1.15 -18.28 -12.47
CA LYS A 512 0.25 -18.19 -13.62
C LYS A 512 -0.33 -16.80 -13.84
N THR A 513 0.00 -15.84 -13.00
CA THR A 513 -0.48 -14.46 -13.12
C THR A 513 0.12 -13.77 -14.34
N VAL A 514 -0.46 -12.66 -14.76
CA VAL A 514 0.08 -11.84 -15.85
C VAL A 514 0.13 -10.38 -15.41
N SER A 515 0.88 -9.58 -16.16
CA SER A 515 1.00 -8.12 -15.98
C SER A 515 0.56 -7.42 -17.26
N SER A 516 0.27 -6.12 -17.18
CA SER A 516 -0.24 -5.29 -18.28
C SER A 516 0.74 -5.10 -19.45
N ASP A 517 2.05 -5.05 -19.19
CA ASP A 517 3.06 -4.71 -20.20
C ASP A 517 3.20 -5.73 -21.34
N PHE A 518 3.37 -5.25 -22.57
CA PHE A 518 3.67 -6.12 -23.72
C PHE A 518 5.02 -6.82 -23.58
N LYS A 519 5.08 -8.11 -23.93
CA LYS A 519 6.24 -8.97 -23.65
C LYS A 519 6.94 -9.46 -24.92
N LYS A 520 6.21 -9.79 -25.98
CA LYS A 520 6.78 -10.54 -27.11
C LYS A 520 6.41 -9.93 -28.47
N VAL A 521 7.44 -9.62 -29.25
CA VAL A 521 7.30 -9.16 -30.64
C VAL A 521 6.59 -10.23 -31.48
N GLY A 522 5.64 -9.81 -32.29
CA GLY A 522 4.86 -10.67 -33.17
C GLY A 522 3.63 -11.31 -32.52
N SER A 523 3.46 -11.16 -31.20
CA SER A 523 2.22 -11.53 -30.51
C SER A 523 1.00 -10.86 -31.12
N ARG A 524 -0.13 -11.56 -31.05
CA ARG A 524 -1.43 -11.02 -31.42
C ARG A 524 -2.01 -10.22 -30.27
N VAL A 525 -2.67 -9.12 -30.60
CA VAL A 525 -3.36 -8.27 -29.63
C VAL A 525 -4.85 -8.35 -29.91
N TYR A 526 -5.63 -8.62 -28.87
CA TYR A 526 -7.09 -8.74 -28.94
C TYR A 526 -7.77 -7.75 -27.99
N LEU A 527 -8.93 -7.24 -28.41
CA LEU A 527 -9.93 -6.67 -27.52
C LEU A 527 -10.91 -7.79 -27.15
N LEU A 528 -11.08 -8.03 -25.86
CA LEU A 528 -12.15 -8.85 -25.29
C LEU A 528 -13.20 -7.91 -24.68
N GLY A 529 -14.47 -8.09 -25.05
CA GLY A 529 -15.59 -7.25 -24.60
C GLY A 529 -16.18 -6.40 -25.73
N GLN A 530 -17.24 -5.64 -25.41
CA GLN A 530 -17.99 -4.83 -26.39
C GLN A 530 -17.74 -3.34 -26.17
N THR A 531 -17.41 -2.62 -27.24
CA THR A 531 -17.38 -1.16 -27.25
C THR A 531 -18.74 -0.63 -27.72
N LYS A 532 -19.34 0.25 -26.94
CA LYS A 532 -20.61 0.94 -27.24
C LYS A 532 -20.38 2.45 -27.29
N ASP A 533 -21.35 3.20 -27.82
CA ASP A 533 -21.35 4.67 -27.75
C ASP A 533 -21.70 5.15 -26.32
N GLU A 534 -20.79 4.87 -25.40
CA GLU A 534 -20.88 5.14 -23.96
C GLU A 534 -19.78 6.14 -23.56
N ARG A 535 -19.77 7.30 -24.23
CA ARG A 535 -18.79 8.38 -24.00
C ARG A 535 -19.26 9.44 -23.00
N GLY A 536 -20.48 9.32 -22.49
CA GLY A 536 -21.02 10.26 -21.49
C GLY A 536 -20.12 10.32 -20.27
N SER A 537 -19.76 11.52 -19.83
CA SER A 537 -18.81 11.78 -18.73
C SER A 537 -17.42 11.15 -18.89
N SER A 538 -17.05 10.65 -20.08
CA SER A 538 -15.71 10.10 -20.32
C SER A 538 -14.62 11.16 -20.25
N HIS A 539 -13.37 10.73 -20.02
CA HIS A 539 -12.23 11.62 -20.04
C HIS A 539 -12.02 12.28 -21.40
N TYR A 540 -12.39 11.60 -22.50
CA TYR A 540 -12.36 12.19 -23.84
C TYR A 540 -13.33 13.38 -23.96
N ASN A 541 -14.55 13.25 -23.43
CA ASN A 541 -15.49 14.36 -23.39
C ASN A 541 -14.98 15.49 -22.48
N LEU A 542 -14.36 15.14 -21.34
CA LEU A 542 -13.80 16.13 -20.41
C LEU A 542 -12.71 17.00 -21.06
N ILE A 543 -11.71 16.40 -21.71
CA ILE A 543 -10.62 17.16 -22.34
C ILE A 543 -11.08 18.02 -23.52
N ASN A 544 -12.14 17.59 -24.21
CA ASN A 544 -12.72 18.29 -25.36
C ASN A 544 -13.91 19.20 -24.99
N LYS A 545 -14.26 19.27 -23.69
CA LYS A 545 -15.38 20.07 -23.14
C LYS A 545 -16.72 19.74 -23.79
N LEU A 546 -16.93 18.46 -24.11
CA LEU A 546 -18.17 17.94 -24.68
C LEU A 546 -19.14 17.53 -23.58
N ASN A 547 -20.43 17.65 -23.87
CA ASN A 547 -21.51 17.26 -22.96
C ASN A 547 -22.48 16.30 -23.66
N GLY A 548 -23.21 15.52 -22.86
CA GLY A 548 -24.18 14.54 -23.36
C GLY A 548 -23.59 13.16 -23.66
N GLY A 549 -24.41 12.28 -24.23
CA GLY A 549 -24.08 10.86 -24.42
C GLY A 549 -24.47 10.00 -23.21
N HIS A 550 -24.33 8.68 -23.37
CA HIS A 550 -24.60 7.70 -22.31
C HIS A 550 -23.33 7.41 -21.51
N VAL A 551 -23.43 7.39 -20.18
CA VAL A 551 -22.36 6.81 -19.34
C VAL A 551 -22.33 5.28 -19.54
N PRO A 552 -21.20 4.59 -19.27
CA PRO A 552 -21.12 3.14 -19.36
C PRO A 552 -22.25 2.43 -18.60
N GLN A 553 -22.89 1.45 -19.23
CA GLN A 553 -24.07 0.76 -18.70
C GLN A 553 -23.74 -0.67 -18.21
N PRO A 554 -24.59 -1.27 -17.34
CA PRO A 554 -24.42 -2.65 -16.90
C PRO A 554 -24.25 -3.67 -18.04
N VAL A 555 -23.32 -4.62 -17.86
CA VAL A 555 -23.01 -5.66 -18.84
C VAL A 555 -23.56 -7.01 -18.37
N THR A 556 -24.53 -7.57 -19.10
CA THR A 556 -25.31 -8.74 -18.65
C THR A 556 -24.52 -10.05 -18.63
N ASN A 557 -23.46 -10.18 -19.43
CA ASN A 557 -22.62 -11.38 -19.52
C ASN A 557 -21.21 -11.19 -18.92
N ALA A 558 -21.03 -10.16 -18.07
CA ALA A 558 -19.72 -9.78 -17.56
C ALA A 558 -18.99 -10.92 -16.85
N LEU A 559 -19.63 -11.57 -15.88
CA LEU A 559 -19.04 -12.69 -15.13
C LEU A 559 -18.58 -13.84 -16.04
N SER A 560 -19.34 -14.15 -17.10
CA SER A 560 -18.95 -15.19 -18.06
C SER A 560 -17.72 -14.80 -18.89
N THR A 561 -17.57 -13.52 -19.19
CA THR A 561 -16.40 -12.96 -19.90
C THR A 561 -15.17 -13.03 -18.98
N LEU A 562 -15.32 -12.60 -17.73
CA LEU A 562 -14.28 -12.66 -16.70
C LEU A 562 -13.80 -14.11 -16.47
N GLN A 563 -14.74 -15.06 -16.33
CA GLN A 563 -14.40 -16.48 -16.15
C GLN A 563 -13.63 -17.04 -17.34
N ALA A 564 -14.06 -16.73 -18.57
CA ALA A 564 -13.41 -17.23 -19.77
C ALA A 564 -11.98 -16.68 -19.94
N LEU A 565 -11.76 -15.41 -19.58
CA LEU A 565 -10.44 -14.80 -19.55
C LEU A 565 -9.54 -15.43 -18.48
N TYR A 566 -10.05 -15.57 -17.25
CA TYR A 566 -9.33 -16.25 -16.17
C TYR A 566 -8.90 -17.67 -16.59
N ASP A 567 -9.81 -18.47 -17.15
CA ASP A 567 -9.50 -19.81 -17.62
C ASP A 567 -8.41 -19.82 -18.70
N ALA A 568 -8.37 -18.81 -19.58
CA ALA A 568 -7.34 -18.67 -20.61
C ALA A 568 -5.97 -18.28 -20.02
N ILE A 569 -5.95 -17.39 -19.02
CA ILE A 569 -4.75 -17.03 -18.26
C ILE A 569 -4.20 -18.27 -17.54
N GLN A 570 -5.06 -19.03 -16.84
CA GLN A 570 -4.66 -20.23 -16.11
C GLN A 570 -4.13 -21.36 -17.00
N LYS A 571 -4.53 -21.41 -18.27
CA LYS A 571 -4.00 -22.32 -19.29
C LYS A 571 -2.68 -21.84 -19.91
N GLY A 572 -2.21 -20.65 -19.56
CA GLY A 572 -0.98 -20.06 -20.08
C GLY A 572 -1.10 -19.53 -21.51
N PHE A 573 -2.32 -19.27 -22.01
CA PHE A 573 -2.52 -18.75 -23.36
C PHE A 573 -2.25 -17.25 -23.47
N VAL A 574 -2.35 -16.53 -22.35
CA VAL A 574 -2.21 -15.07 -22.26
C VAL A 574 -0.82 -14.72 -21.74
N LEU A 575 -0.13 -13.78 -22.42
CA LEU A 575 1.16 -13.25 -22.00
C LEU A 575 1.02 -11.97 -21.15
N SER A 576 0.12 -11.09 -21.55
CA SER A 576 -0.23 -9.87 -20.85
C SER A 576 -1.71 -9.57 -21.00
N CYS A 577 -2.25 -8.88 -20.01
CA CYS A 577 -3.65 -8.44 -19.99
C CYS A 577 -3.73 -7.12 -19.24
N HIS A 578 -4.50 -6.18 -19.77
CA HIS A 578 -4.78 -4.90 -19.14
C HIS A 578 -6.27 -4.56 -19.35
N ASP A 579 -6.94 -4.05 -18.32
CA ASP A 579 -8.31 -3.61 -18.40
C ASP A 579 -8.46 -2.29 -19.19
N CYS A 580 -9.67 -1.97 -19.66
CA CYS A 580 -9.96 -0.70 -20.33
C CYS A 580 -10.78 0.24 -19.44
N SER A 581 -10.14 1.20 -18.77
CA SER A 581 -10.79 2.18 -17.91
C SER A 581 -10.77 3.59 -18.53
N GLU A 582 -10.28 4.60 -17.81
CA GLU A 582 -10.20 6.00 -18.20
C GLU A 582 -9.44 6.22 -19.50
N GLY A 583 -10.04 6.94 -20.45
CA GLY A 583 -9.47 7.19 -21.76
C GLY A 583 -9.57 6.01 -22.74
N GLY A 584 -10.09 4.86 -22.30
CA GLY A 584 -10.49 3.76 -23.16
C GLY A 584 -9.35 3.01 -23.83
N LEU A 585 -9.68 2.32 -24.92
CA LEU A 585 -8.83 1.34 -25.59
C LEU A 585 -7.46 1.91 -26.03
N ALA A 586 -7.44 3.15 -26.50
CA ALA A 586 -6.20 3.79 -26.97
C ALA A 586 -5.19 4.02 -25.83
N VAL A 587 -5.67 4.43 -24.65
CA VAL A 587 -4.84 4.64 -23.46
C VAL A 587 -4.33 3.29 -22.95
N THR A 588 -5.20 2.29 -22.82
CA THR A 588 -4.80 0.93 -22.41
C THR A 588 -3.67 0.39 -23.29
N MET A 589 -3.82 0.42 -24.63
CA MET A 589 -2.76 -0.08 -25.52
C MET A 589 -1.47 0.75 -25.40
N ALA A 590 -1.57 2.06 -25.14
CA ALA A 590 -0.41 2.92 -24.96
C ALA A 590 0.35 2.58 -23.66
N GLU A 591 -0.35 2.35 -22.55
CA GLU A 591 0.23 1.91 -21.28
C GLU A 591 0.94 0.56 -21.41
N MET A 592 0.34 -0.40 -22.13
CA MET A 592 0.97 -1.69 -22.43
C MET A 592 2.27 -1.52 -23.25
N CYS A 593 2.30 -0.57 -24.20
CA CYS A 593 3.51 -0.23 -24.96
C CYS A 593 4.58 0.43 -24.10
N ILE A 594 4.18 1.37 -23.23
CA ILE A 594 5.07 2.09 -22.30
C ILE A 594 5.77 1.10 -21.36
N GLY A 595 5.02 0.21 -20.71
CA GLY A 595 5.59 -0.81 -19.84
C GLY A 595 6.46 -1.83 -20.60
N GLY A 596 6.04 -2.22 -21.80
CA GLY A 596 6.73 -3.23 -22.59
C GLY A 596 7.99 -2.73 -23.30
N ARG A 597 8.11 -1.42 -23.52
CA ARG A 597 9.09 -0.78 -24.43
C ARG A 597 9.03 -1.35 -25.85
N LEU A 598 7.83 -1.72 -26.29
CA LEU A 598 7.52 -2.32 -27.58
C LEU A 598 6.44 -1.50 -28.28
N GLY A 599 6.40 -1.57 -29.61
CA GLY A 599 5.35 -0.92 -30.39
C GLY A 599 4.15 -1.83 -30.66
N ILE A 600 3.15 -1.24 -31.30
CA ILE A 600 1.94 -1.94 -31.76
C ILE A 600 1.55 -1.42 -33.14
N ASP A 601 1.04 -2.34 -33.96
CA ASP A 601 0.38 -2.06 -35.24
C ASP A 601 -1.04 -2.64 -35.16
N ALA A 602 -2.03 -1.76 -34.98
CA ALA A 602 -3.42 -2.10 -34.69
C ALA A 602 -4.44 -1.43 -35.62
N THR A 603 -5.56 -2.12 -35.83
CA THR A 603 -6.72 -1.63 -36.58
C THR A 603 -7.98 -1.68 -35.72
N MET A 604 -8.76 -0.60 -35.75
CA MET A 604 -10.00 -0.47 -34.99
C MET A 604 -11.24 -0.95 -35.78
N ASN A 605 -11.03 -1.54 -36.95
CA ASN A 605 -12.13 -2.01 -37.79
C ASN A 605 -12.96 -3.06 -37.05
N GLY A 606 -14.27 -2.81 -36.91
CA GLY A 606 -15.20 -3.71 -36.23
C GLY A 606 -15.26 -3.55 -34.72
N VAL A 607 -14.54 -2.59 -34.13
CA VAL A 607 -14.65 -2.24 -32.70
C VAL A 607 -15.92 -1.42 -32.44
N ALA A 608 -16.12 -0.33 -33.19
CA ALA A 608 -17.36 0.45 -33.24
C ALA A 608 -17.54 1.04 -34.66
N ASP A 609 -18.63 1.75 -34.90
CA ASP A 609 -18.94 2.34 -36.21
C ASP A 609 -18.01 3.51 -36.58
N ASP A 610 -17.50 4.23 -35.57
CA ASP A 610 -16.61 5.37 -35.73
C ASP A 610 -15.31 5.24 -34.93
N ALA A 611 -14.30 6.00 -35.35
CA ALA A 611 -12.96 5.95 -34.77
C ALA A 611 -12.89 6.45 -33.33
N ILE A 612 -13.64 7.50 -32.99
CA ILE A 612 -13.58 8.14 -31.67
C ILE A 612 -14.18 7.20 -30.63
N THR A 613 -15.36 6.63 -30.90
CA THR A 613 -15.99 5.63 -30.04
C THR A 613 -15.11 4.39 -29.91
N SER A 614 -14.51 3.91 -31.01
CA SER A 614 -13.62 2.75 -30.97
C SER A 614 -12.42 2.93 -30.05
N LEU A 615 -11.84 4.14 -30.03
CA LEU A 615 -10.60 4.45 -29.31
C LEU A 615 -10.85 4.88 -27.86
N TYR A 616 -11.89 5.69 -27.61
CA TYR A 616 -12.01 6.47 -26.38
C TYR A 616 -13.31 6.26 -25.60
N ALA A 617 -14.24 5.41 -26.07
CA ALA A 617 -15.33 4.99 -25.20
C ALA A 617 -14.79 4.21 -24.00
N GLU A 618 -15.41 4.39 -22.84
CA GLU A 618 -15.01 3.80 -21.55
C GLU A 618 -15.98 2.66 -21.15
N SER A 619 -16.55 1.95 -22.14
CA SER A 619 -17.45 0.81 -21.90
C SER A 619 -16.85 -0.24 -20.94
N LEU A 620 -17.71 -0.77 -20.07
CA LEU A 620 -17.37 -1.73 -19.01
C LEU A 620 -16.99 -3.13 -19.55
N THR A 621 -16.37 -3.95 -18.70
CA THR A 621 -16.02 -5.35 -18.99
C THR A 621 -15.17 -5.52 -20.29
N ARG A 622 -14.13 -4.68 -20.46
CA ARG A 622 -13.21 -4.76 -21.61
C ARG A 622 -11.76 -4.96 -21.19
N PHE A 623 -11.02 -5.70 -22.01
CA PHE A 623 -9.60 -6.02 -21.81
C PHE A 623 -8.83 -5.99 -23.12
N VAL A 624 -7.58 -5.56 -23.06
CA VAL A 624 -6.58 -5.79 -24.11
C VAL A 624 -5.70 -6.96 -23.70
N VAL A 625 -5.60 -7.96 -24.57
CA VAL A 625 -4.92 -9.23 -24.29
C VAL A 625 -3.82 -9.50 -25.32
N GLU A 626 -2.60 -9.75 -24.85
CA GLU A 626 -1.49 -10.23 -25.68
C GLU A 626 -1.43 -11.76 -25.67
N VAL A 627 -1.40 -12.34 -26.87
CA VAL A 627 -1.35 -13.80 -27.08
C VAL A 627 -0.19 -14.14 -27.99
N ALA A 628 0.65 -15.08 -27.56
CA ALA A 628 1.75 -15.58 -28.36
C ALA A 628 1.21 -16.29 -29.63
N PRO A 629 1.86 -16.19 -30.80
CA PRO A 629 1.37 -16.81 -32.03
C PRO A 629 1.11 -18.31 -31.92
N GLU A 630 1.90 -19.02 -31.11
CA GLU A 630 1.75 -20.45 -30.84
C GLU A 630 0.48 -20.80 -30.02
N HIS A 631 -0.11 -19.84 -29.31
CA HIS A 631 -1.31 -20.03 -28.49
C HIS A 631 -2.57 -19.40 -29.11
N GLN A 632 -2.45 -18.68 -30.22
CA GLN A 632 -3.55 -17.97 -30.90
C GLN A 632 -4.81 -18.84 -31.07
N THR A 633 -4.70 -19.99 -31.74
CA THR A 633 -5.87 -20.85 -32.03
C THR A 633 -6.51 -21.42 -30.76
N ALA A 634 -5.69 -21.74 -29.75
CA ALA A 634 -6.18 -22.27 -28.48
C ALA A 634 -6.91 -21.20 -27.66
N PHE A 635 -6.39 -19.97 -27.69
CA PHE A 635 -7.02 -18.80 -27.07
C PHE A 635 -8.35 -18.47 -27.73
N GLU A 636 -8.39 -18.32 -29.06
CA GLU A 636 -9.63 -18.03 -29.80
C GLU A 636 -10.71 -19.09 -29.53
N ALA A 637 -10.32 -20.38 -29.46
CA ALA A 637 -11.24 -21.46 -29.11
C ALA A 637 -11.74 -21.36 -27.66
N ALA A 638 -10.89 -20.99 -26.70
CA ALA A 638 -11.26 -20.85 -25.29
C ALA A 638 -12.25 -19.71 -25.03
N LEU A 639 -12.23 -18.66 -25.87
CA LEU A 639 -13.09 -17.49 -25.77
C LEU A 639 -14.32 -17.58 -26.69
N THR A 640 -14.62 -18.76 -27.25
CA THR A 640 -15.81 -18.97 -28.08
C THR A 640 -17.08 -18.55 -27.35
N GLY A 641 -17.87 -17.68 -27.98
CA GLY A 641 -19.11 -17.14 -27.40
C GLY A 641 -18.95 -15.80 -26.69
N GLN A 642 -17.70 -15.34 -26.48
CA GLN A 642 -17.41 -13.98 -26.04
C GLN A 642 -17.20 -13.05 -27.25
N THR A 643 -17.35 -11.74 -27.03
CA THR A 643 -17.00 -10.75 -28.07
C THR A 643 -15.49 -10.57 -28.08
N LEU A 644 -14.84 -11.02 -29.16
CA LEU A 644 -13.39 -10.99 -29.32
C LEU A 644 -13.02 -10.40 -30.67
N ILE A 645 -12.17 -9.38 -30.68
CA ILE A 645 -11.71 -8.68 -31.89
C ILE A 645 -10.18 -8.69 -31.90
N GLN A 646 -9.58 -9.24 -32.97
CA GLN A 646 -8.14 -9.16 -33.15
C GLN A 646 -7.78 -7.74 -33.64
N LEU A 647 -7.15 -6.96 -32.79
CA LEU A 647 -6.76 -5.58 -33.09
C LEU A 647 -5.52 -5.53 -33.98
N GLY A 648 -4.54 -6.41 -33.74
CA GLY A 648 -3.26 -6.28 -34.42
C GLY A 648 -2.14 -7.14 -33.86
N LYS A 649 -0.92 -6.59 -33.87
CA LYS A 649 0.29 -7.27 -33.40
C LYS A 649 1.27 -6.35 -32.69
N VAL A 650 2.02 -6.92 -31.76
CA VAL A 650 3.17 -6.26 -31.11
C VAL A 650 4.35 -6.21 -32.08
N THR A 651 5.06 -5.08 -32.11
CA THR A 651 6.18 -4.82 -33.03
C THR A 651 7.46 -4.49 -32.25
N SER A 652 8.61 -4.75 -32.88
CA SER A 652 9.93 -4.41 -32.31
C SER A 652 10.30 -2.94 -32.48
N GLU A 653 9.70 -2.27 -33.48
CA GLU A 653 9.83 -0.84 -33.67
C GLU A 653 9.00 -0.16 -32.57
N ALA A 654 9.61 0.66 -31.72
CA ALA A 654 8.92 1.34 -30.61
C ALA A 654 8.01 2.48 -31.12
N GLN A 655 7.01 2.12 -31.92
CA GLN A 655 5.99 2.99 -32.53
C GLN A 655 4.60 2.45 -32.22
N PHE A 656 3.69 3.36 -31.90
CA PHE A 656 2.28 3.11 -31.67
C PHE A 656 1.50 3.54 -32.91
N LYS A 657 1.07 2.56 -33.71
CA LYS A 657 0.39 2.76 -34.98
C LYS A 657 -1.03 2.23 -34.90
N VAL A 658 -2.01 3.11 -35.11
CA VAL A 658 -3.43 2.75 -35.09
C VAL A 658 -4.16 3.29 -36.31
N ALA A 659 -4.98 2.44 -36.93
CA ALA A 659 -5.76 2.77 -38.12
C ALA A 659 -7.26 2.43 -37.97
N HIS A 660 -8.12 3.22 -38.63
CA HIS A 660 -9.54 2.90 -38.86
C HIS A 660 -9.87 3.24 -40.31
N GLY A 661 -9.69 2.26 -41.21
CA GLY A 661 -9.51 2.53 -42.64
C GLY A 661 -8.14 3.16 -42.94
N ASP A 662 -7.99 4.44 -42.64
CA ASP A 662 -6.73 5.21 -42.77
C ASP A 662 -5.94 5.23 -41.44
N THR A 663 -4.64 5.54 -41.50
CA THR A 663 -3.81 5.74 -40.30
C THR A 663 -4.27 6.97 -39.53
N LEU A 664 -4.60 6.79 -38.24
CA LEU A 664 -5.08 7.84 -37.35
C LEU A 664 -4.02 8.31 -36.36
N ILE A 665 -3.18 7.38 -35.88
CA ILE A 665 -2.14 7.64 -34.88
C ILE A 665 -0.85 6.97 -35.35
N ASP A 666 0.25 7.70 -35.33
CA ASP A 666 1.62 7.20 -35.53
C ASP A 666 2.57 8.02 -34.65
N VAL A 667 2.89 7.49 -33.48
CA VAL A 667 3.66 8.18 -32.44
C VAL A 667 4.66 7.24 -31.79
N SER A 668 5.82 7.77 -31.37
CA SER A 668 6.81 6.94 -30.70
C SER A 668 6.38 6.58 -29.27
N VAL A 669 6.77 5.38 -28.80
CA VAL A 669 6.50 4.96 -27.42
C VAL A 669 7.15 5.91 -26.40
N ASN A 670 8.27 6.54 -26.76
CA ASN A 670 8.91 7.55 -25.95
C ASN A 670 8.07 8.83 -25.81
N ASP A 671 7.41 9.28 -26.87
CA ASP A 671 6.54 10.46 -26.80
C ASP A 671 5.26 10.16 -26.00
N LEU A 672 4.73 8.92 -26.10
CA LEU A 672 3.65 8.44 -25.23
C LEU A 672 4.06 8.46 -23.75
N GLU A 673 5.24 7.92 -23.43
CA GLU A 673 5.78 7.90 -22.08
C GLU A 673 6.02 9.31 -21.52
N GLN A 674 6.53 10.25 -22.33
CA GLN A 674 6.72 11.64 -21.92
C GLN A 674 5.38 12.30 -21.57
N ALA A 675 4.36 12.13 -22.42
CA ALA A 675 3.01 12.60 -22.12
C ALA A 675 2.45 11.95 -20.84
N TRP A 676 2.58 10.63 -20.72
CA TRP A 676 2.18 9.83 -19.57
C TRP A 676 2.84 10.28 -18.26
N ARG A 677 4.10 10.73 -18.29
CA ARG A 677 4.81 11.25 -17.11
C ARG A 677 4.56 12.74 -16.87
N GLY A 678 3.73 13.39 -17.70
CA GLY A 678 3.41 14.82 -17.61
C GLY A 678 4.57 15.75 -17.99
N GLU A 679 5.58 15.25 -18.69
CA GLU A 679 6.75 16.01 -19.12
C GLU A 679 6.56 16.60 -20.52
N THR A 680 7.10 17.80 -20.76
CA THR A 680 7.28 18.33 -22.12
C THR A 680 8.63 17.85 -22.67
N PRO A 681 8.73 17.37 -23.93
CA PRO A 681 9.92 16.68 -24.43
C PRO A 681 11.22 17.47 -24.23
N LYS A 682 12.16 16.92 -23.45
CA LYS A 682 13.58 17.30 -23.53
C LYS A 682 14.36 16.13 -24.09
N ARG A 683 14.83 16.30 -25.33
CA ARG A 683 15.78 15.39 -25.97
C ARG A 683 17.18 15.70 -25.47
N ASP A 684 17.74 14.83 -24.65
CA ASP A 684 19.19 14.66 -24.60
C ASP A 684 19.51 13.18 -24.84
N LYS A 685 20.27 12.92 -25.92
CA LYS A 685 20.79 11.60 -26.28
C LYS A 685 22.26 11.53 -25.86
N PRO A 686 22.71 10.51 -25.11
CA PRO A 686 24.11 10.14 -25.08
C PRO A 686 24.50 9.36 -26.35
N ALA A 687 25.74 9.56 -26.81
CA ALA A 687 26.30 8.90 -27.99
C ALA A 687 26.93 7.53 -27.63
N PRO A 688 26.83 6.50 -28.49
CA PRO A 688 27.32 5.15 -28.19
C PRO A 688 28.76 4.89 -28.68
N LEU A 689 29.54 4.10 -27.94
CA LEU A 689 30.82 3.48 -28.33
C LEU A 689 30.97 2.09 -27.67
N PRO A 690 31.88 1.19 -28.15
CA PRO A 690 31.50 -0.19 -28.49
C PRO A 690 31.71 -1.26 -27.40
N ALA A 691 30.93 -2.33 -27.56
CA ALA A 691 30.72 -3.47 -26.66
C ALA A 691 31.93 -4.41 -26.44
N LYS A 692 31.91 -5.12 -25.29
CA LYS A 692 32.76 -6.30 -25.01
C LYS A 692 31.97 -7.50 -24.45
N SER A 693 32.02 -8.58 -25.23
CA SER A 693 32.26 -10.00 -24.91
C SER A 693 31.57 -10.67 -23.70
N GLU A 694 30.74 -11.66 -24.03
CA GLU A 694 30.07 -12.68 -23.21
C GLU A 694 31.00 -13.49 -22.28
N SER A 695 30.49 -13.88 -21.10
CA SER A 695 31.07 -14.89 -20.20
C SER A 695 30.14 -16.12 -20.06
N LYS A 696 30.76 -17.27 -19.75
CA LYS A 696 30.18 -18.63 -19.74
C LYS A 696 29.72 -19.05 -18.33
N PRO A 697 28.79 -20.03 -18.22
CA PRO A 697 28.18 -20.38 -16.94
C PRO A 697 29.11 -21.17 -16.02
N VAL A 698 29.08 -20.85 -14.73
CA VAL A 698 29.81 -21.56 -13.65
C VAL A 698 28.91 -22.62 -13.01
N ASN A 699 29.51 -23.78 -12.77
CA ASN A 699 28.86 -25.01 -12.31
C ASN A 699 28.77 -25.05 -10.77
N ARG A 700 27.59 -25.47 -10.25
CA ARG A 700 27.31 -25.61 -8.82
C ARG A 700 28.01 -26.84 -8.22
N SER A 701 28.66 -26.69 -7.07
CA SER A 701 29.14 -27.82 -6.25
C SER A 701 28.28 -28.02 -5.00
N ALA A 702 28.09 -29.30 -4.64
CA ALA A 702 27.21 -29.81 -3.61
C ALA A 702 27.63 -29.48 -2.17
N ALA A 703 26.63 -29.34 -1.29
CA ALA A 703 26.78 -29.08 0.13
C ALA A 703 27.20 -30.33 0.93
N VAL A 704 28.08 -30.12 1.90
CA VAL A 704 28.42 -31.06 2.98
C VAL A 704 27.60 -30.67 4.21
N HIS A 705 27.02 -31.65 4.89
CA HIS A 705 26.24 -31.44 6.12
C HIS A 705 27.16 -30.95 7.26
N MET A 706 26.92 -29.74 7.77
CA MET A 706 27.44 -29.22 9.04
C MET A 706 26.27 -28.77 9.93
N ASP A 707 26.49 -28.65 11.25
CA ASP A 707 25.53 -28.05 12.19
C ASP A 707 25.19 -26.61 11.77
N LYS A 708 23.92 -26.20 11.92
CA LYS A 708 23.44 -24.90 11.42
C LYS A 708 23.96 -23.73 12.29
N PRO A 709 24.58 -22.68 11.70
CA PRO A 709 25.02 -21.51 12.47
C PRO A 709 23.85 -20.73 13.06
N LYS A 710 23.86 -20.53 14.39
CA LYS A 710 22.95 -19.61 15.07
C LYS A 710 23.19 -18.15 14.69
N VAL A 711 22.13 -17.45 14.30
CA VAL A 711 22.18 -16.02 13.89
C VAL A 711 21.33 -15.19 14.84
N LEU A 712 21.89 -14.12 15.40
CA LEU A 712 21.15 -13.14 16.18
C LEU A 712 20.60 -12.06 15.25
N ILE A 713 19.27 -11.94 15.15
CA ILE A 713 18.62 -10.77 14.55
C ILE A 713 18.28 -9.80 15.69
N LEU A 714 19.06 -8.73 15.81
CA LEU A 714 18.91 -7.78 16.91
C LEU A 714 17.74 -6.83 16.61
N HIS A 715 16.67 -6.98 17.37
CA HIS A 715 15.44 -6.19 17.20
C HIS A 715 15.44 -4.96 18.12
N ALA A 716 14.96 -3.83 17.61
CA ALA A 716 14.74 -2.60 18.37
C ALA A 716 13.35 -2.03 18.05
N ASN A 717 12.78 -1.27 18.98
CA ASN A 717 11.51 -0.57 18.75
C ASN A 717 11.56 0.23 17.43
N GLY A 718 10.66 -0.06 16.50
CA GLY A 718 10.59 0.57 15.18
C GLY A 718 11.39 -0.12 14.07
N SER A 719 12.20 -1.15 14.35
CA SER A 719 12.68 -2.03 13.28
C SER A 719 11.52 -2.83 12.70
N ASN A 720 11.57 -3.09 11.38
CA ASN A 720 10.43 -3.68 10.67
C ASN A 720 10.81 -4.69 9.58
N ARG A 721 12.11 -4.97 9.41
CA ARG A 721 12.63 -5.99 8.47
C ARG A 721 13.21 -7.21 9.18
N ASP A 722 12.94 -7.38 10.48
CA ASP A 722 13.48 -8.46 11.30
C ASP A 722 13.11 -9.85 10.77
N ARG A 723 11.83 -10.03 10.38
CA ARG A 723 11.31 -11.29 9.85
C ARG A 723 11.88 -11.60 8.46
N ASP A 724 12.11 -10.57 7.64
CA ASP A 724 12.67 -10.69 6.30
C ASP A 724 14.13 -11.18 6.39
N ALA A 725 14.92 -10.56 7.25
CA ALA A 725 16.30 -10.97 7.51
C ALA A 725 16.39 -12.39 8.11
N ALA A 726 15.49 -12.74 9.04
CA ALA A 726 15.40 -14.09 9.58
C ALA A 726 15.06 -15.12 8.48
N LEU A 727 14.12 -14.81 7.59
CA LEU A 727 13.78 -15.69 6.47
C LEU A 727 14.99 -15.89 5.55
N ALA A 728 15.70 -14.81 5.18
CA ALA A 728 16.90 -14.89 4.37
C ALA A 728 17.99 -15.78 5.00
N CYS A 729 18.22 -15.65 6.31
CA CYS A 729 19.16 -16.51 7.05
C CYS A 729 18.74 -17.98 7.04
N THR A 730 17.45 -18.25 7.23
CA THR A 730 16.90 -19.62 7.21
C THR A 730 17.13 -20.26 5.83
N LEU A 731 16.85 -19.52 4.76
CA LEU A 731 17.06 -19.97 3.37
C LEU A 731 18.55 -20.16 3.04
N ALA A 732 19.43 -19.38 3.65
CA ALA A 732 20.88 -19.51 3.53
C ALA A 732 21.46 -20.69 4.34
N GLY A 733 20.66 -21.33 5.20
CA GLY A 733 21.05 -22.51 5.99
C GLY A 733 21.34 -22.24 7.47
N GLY A 734 21.13 -21.01 7.94
CA GLY A 734 21.29 -20.63 9.35
C GLY A 734 20.08 -20.97 10.24
N GLU A 735 20.24 -20.73 11.54
CA GLU A 735 19.20 -20.81 12.57
C GLU A 735 19.03 -19.42 13.21
N PRO A 736 18.17 -18.55 12.65
CA PRO A 736 18.00 -17.19 13.14
C PRO A 736 17.10 -17.14 14.38
N GLU A 737 17.44 -16.24 15.28
CA GLU A 737 16.64 -15.89 16.45
C GLU A 737 16.48 -14.37 16.52
N ILE A 738 15.24 -13.90 16.46
CA ILE A 738 14.91 -12.50 16.70
C ILE A 738 14.91 -12.28 18.22
N ALA A 739 15.71 -11.31 18.68
CA ALA A 739 15.74 -10.95 20.09
C ALA A 739 15.67 -9.44 20.23
N HIS A 740 14.72 -8.97 21.05
CA HIS A 740 14.65 -7.55 21.37
C HIS A 740 15.91 -7.16 22.16
N MET A 741 16.46 -5.97 21.89
CA MET A 741 17.67 -5.48 22.57
C MET A 741 17.57 -5.55 24.10
N ASN A 742 16.39 -5.26 24.67
CA ASN A 742 16.11 -5.40 26.11
C ASN A 742 16.35 -6.83 26.64
N GLU A 743 16.19 -7.88 25.83
CA GLU A 743 16.48 -9.25 26.26
C GLU A 743 17.98 -9.50 26.43
N ILE A 744 18.81 -8.90 25.56
CA ILE A 744 20.27 -8.94 25.69
C ILE A 744 20.71 -8.14 26.92
N LEU A 745 20.16 -6.93 27.08
CA LEU A 745 20.50 -6.02 28.18
C LEU A 745 20.11 -6.57 29.56
N LEU A 746 19.03 -7.33 29.64
CA LEU A 746 18.58 -7.99 30.86
C LEU A 746 19.27 -9.35 31.09
N GLY A 747 20.17 -9.78 30.21
CA GLY A 747 20.88 -11.04 30.29
C GLY A 747 19.99 -12.29 30.08
N LYS A 748 18.81 -12.13 29.49
CA LYS A 748 17.93 -13.26 29.13
C LYS A 748 18.54 -14.07 27.98
N LYS A 749 19.29 -13.41 27.10
CA LYS A 749 20.07 -13.99 26.01
C LYS A 749 21.44 -13.30 25.98
N ARG A 750 22.47 -13.96 25.45
CA ARG A 750 23.83 -13.40 25.36
C ARG A 750 24.29 -13.37 23.91
N MET A 751 24.85 -12.24 23.47
CA MET A 751 25.32 -12.06 22.10
C MET A 751 26.35 -13.11 21.69
N HIS A 752 27.21 -13.54 22.61
CA HIS A 752 28.25 -14.54 22.35
C HIS A 752 27.74 -15.97 22.14
N ASP A 753 26.45 -16.25 22.38
CA ASP A 753 25.83 -17.56 22.10
C ASP A 753 25.53 -17.75 20.58
N TYR A 754 25.74 -16.72 19.77
CA TYR A 754 25.46 -16.70 18.32
C TYR A 754 26.75 -16.60 17.48
N HIS A 755 26.70 -17.11 16.26
CA HIS A 755 27.83 -17.14 15.33
C HIS A 755 27.83 -15.95 14.37
N MET A 756 26.66 -15.35 14.11
CA MET A 756 26.48 -14.18 13.26
C MET A 756 25.49 -13.20 13.90
N LEU A 757 25.66 -11.90 13.63
CA LEU A 757 24.77 -10.83 14.06
C LEU A 757 24.21 -10.08 12.84
N ILE A 758 22.91 -9.82 12.84
CA ILE A 758 22.25 -8.90 11.91
C ILE A 758 21.59 -7.76 12.69
N VAL A 759 21.86 -6.54 12.25
CA VAL A 759 21.11 -5.33 12.61
C VAL A 759 20.18 -5.01 11.42
N PRO A 760 18.88 -5.32 11.51
CA PRO A 760 17.93 -5.19 10.41
C PRO A 760 17.56 -3.74 10.08
N GLY A 761 16.86 -3.55 8.97
CA GLY A 761 16.29 -2.28 8.55
C GLY A 761 15.00 -1.88 9.30
N GLY A 762 14.56 -0.64 9.05
CA GLY A 762 13.32 -0.07 9.58
C GLY A 762 13.50 1.38 10.00
N PHE A 763 12.75 1.81 11.02
CA PHE A 763 12.74 3.17 11.53
C PHE A 763 12.95 3.13 13.05
N SER A 764 14.12 2.64 13.49
CA SER A 764 14.38 2.46 14.93
C SER A 764 14.16 3.76 15.71
N TYR A 765 13.26 3.71 16.68
CA TYR A 765 12.82 4.87 17.46
C TYR A 765 12.29 6.04 16.62
N GLY A 766 11.69 5.75 15.46
CA GLY A 766 11.02 6.73 14.58
C GLY A 766 11.96 7.59 13.74
N ASP A 767 13.27 7.38 13.87
CA ASP A 767 14.31 8.22 13.30
C ASP A 767 14.23 9.70 13.76
N ASP A 768 13.57 9.98 14.90
CA ASP A 768 13.25 11.34 15.40
C ASP A 768 14.49 12.24 15.63
N LEU A 769 15.63 11.64 15.99
CA LEU A 769 16.92 12.35 16.17
C LEU A 769 17.88 12.15 14.98
N GLY A 770 17.38 11.62 13.87
CA GLY A 770 18.09 11.15 12.70
C GLY A 770 18.25 9.62 12.70
N ALA A 771 18.24 9.03 11.51
CA ALA A 771 18.04 7.60 11.37
C ALA A 771 19.15 6.73 12.00
N GLY A 772 18.76 5.71 12.78
CA GLY A 772 19.66 4.81 13.50
C GLY A 772 20.47 5.43 14.65
N LYS A 773 20.27 6.72 14.96
CA LYS A 773 21.10 7.44 15.97
C LYS A 773 20.85 6.97 17.40
N LEU A 774 19.58 6.86 17.80
CA LEU A 774 19.23 6.39 19.14
C LEU A 774 19.65 4.94 19.35
N TRP A 775 19.50 4.11 18.32
CA TRP A 775 19.98 2.73 18.37
C TRP A 775 21.51 2.67 18.49
N ALA A 776 22.24 3.48 17.71
CA ALA A 776 23.70 3.57 17.80
C ALA A 776 24.18 3.97 19.21
N LEU A 777 23.52 4.95 19.85
CA LEU A 777 23.83 5.34 21.23
C LEU A 777 23.59 4.20 22.22
N ASN A 778 22.51 3.43 22.05
CA ASN A 778 22.26 2.25 22.87
C ASN A 778 23.36 1.19 22.68
N LEU A 779 23.78 0.94 21.43
CA LEU A 779 24.89 0.02 21.16
C LEU A 779 26.20 0.52 21.80
N GLN A 780 26.55 1.79 21.62
CA GLN A 780 27.77 2.40 22.14
C GLN A 780 27.85 2.40 23.67
N HIS A 781 26.74 2.69 24.34
CA HIS A 781 26.76 2.88 25.79
C HIS A 781 26.38 1.62 26.58
N ARG A 782 25.67 0.67 25.94
CA ARG A 782 25.12 -0.49 26.66
C ARG A 782 25.58 -1.85 26.14
N LEU A 783 26.03 -1.95 24.89
CA LEU A 783 26.45 -3.22 24.25
C LEU A 783 27.80 -3.15 23.53
N ASN A 784 28.58 -2.09 23.75
CA ASN A 784 29.80 -1.85 22.96
C ASN A 784 30.87 -2.91 23.21
N GLU A 785 31.06 -3.33 24.47
CA GLU A 785 32.02 -4.38 24.79
C GLU A 785 31.66 -5.70 24.09
N ASP A 786 30.38 -6.09 24.12
CA ASP A 786 29.88 -7.31 23.46
C ASP A 786 30.09 -7.25 21.94
N ILE A 787 29.70 -6.15 21.29
CA ILE A 787 29.81 -6.01 19.83
C ILE A 787 31.27 -5.96 19.39
N GLN A 788 32.12 -5.22 20.08
CA GLN A 788 33.54 -5.13 19.73
C GLN A 788 34.24 -6.47 19.92
N ALA A 789 33.90 -7.22 20.99
CA ALA A 789 34.39 -8.58 21.17
C ALA A 789 33.90 -9.52 20.06
N PHE A 790 32.62 -9.44 19.69
CA PHE A 790 32.02 -10.21 18.59
C PHE A 790 32.74 -9.98 17.26
N VAL A 791 32.99 -8.71 16.91
CA VAL A 791 33.72 -8.33 15.69
C VAL A 791 35.18 -8.78 15.75
N LYS A 792 35.84 -8.62 16.90
CA LYS A 792 37.25 -9.03 17.08
C LYS A 792 37.45 -10.54 17.00
N ASP A 793 36.45 -11.32 17.41
CA ASP A 793 36.41 -12.78 17.23
C ASP A 793 36.29 -13.20 15.76
N GLY A 794 36.16 -12.26 14.83
CA GLY A 794 36.04 -12.52 13.39
C GLY A 794 34.63 -12.96 12.97
N ARG A 795 33.63 -12.90 13.86
CA ARG A 795 32.26 -13.32 13.57
C ARG A 795 31.58 -12.35 12.59
N PRO A 796 30.75 -12.82 11.64
CA PRO A 796 30.08 -11.95 10.69
C PRO A 796 29.05 -11.02 11.34
N VAL A 797 29.08 -9.73 10.97
CA VAL A 797 28.07 -8.73 11.35
C VAL A 797 27.53 -8.03 10.11
N MET A 798 26.22 -8.03 9.91
CA MET A 798 25.56 -7.33 8.80
C MET A 798 24.61 -6.25 9.32
N GLY A 799 24.73 -5.03 8.81
CA GLY A 799 23.77 -3.94 9.04
C GLY A 799 23.06 -3.57 7.74
N ILE A 800 21.74 -3.64 7.72
CA ILE A 800 20.93 -3.40 6.52
C ILE A 800 20.10 -2.13 6.70
N CYS A 801 20.18 -1.17 5.77
CA CYS A 801 19.46 0.10 5.80
C CYS A 801 19.63 0.83 7.14
N ASN A 802 18.62 0.84 8.03
CA ASN A 802 18.70 1.41 9.37
C ASN A 802 19.78 0.76 10.24
N GLY A 803 20.05 -0.52 10.04
CA GLY A 803 21.19 -1.21 10.64
C GLY A 803 22.54 -0.70 10.14
N PHE A 804 22.67 -0.37 8.85
CA PHE A 804 23.91 0.24 8.32
C PHE A 804 24.15 1.62 8.94
N GLN A 805 23.11 2.46 8.97
CA GLN A 805 23.15 3.77 9.65
C GLN A 805 23.58 3.63 11.11
N THR A 806 23.00 2.64 11.81
CA THR A 806 23.30 2.34 13.22
C THR A 806 24.77 1.91 13.39
N LEU A 807 25.28 0.99 12.57
CA LEU A 807 26.66 0.50 12.68
C LEU A 807 27.71 1.58 12.39
N VAL A 808 27.46 2.46 11.41
CA VAL A 808 28.33 3.62 11.12
C VAL A 808 28.34 4.59 12.29
N LYS A 809 27.16 4.98 12.79
CA LYS A 809 27.04 5.92 13.91
C LYS A 809 27.56 5.33 15.22
N ALA A 810 27.50 4.01 15.39
CA ALA A 810 28.04 3.30 16.54
C ALA A 810 29.58 3.19 16.51
N GLY A 811 30.22 3.41 15.35
CA GLY A 811 31.66 3.25 15.18
C GLY A 811 32.11 1.79 15.00
N VAL A 812 31.20 0.91 14.57
CA VAL A 812 31.49 -0.52 14.31
C VAL A 812 32.03 -0.71 12.88
N LEU A 813 31.42 -0.02 11.91
CA LEU A 813 31.96 0.10 10.55
C LEU A 813 33.00 1.23 10.51
N PRO A 814 34.03 1.13 9.65
CA PRO A 814 35.15 2.06 9.68
C PRO A 814 34.67 3.46 9.34
N GLY A 815 35.03 4.39 10.22
CA GLY A 815 35.11 5.80 9.89
C GLY A 815 36.57 6.17 9.74
N VAL A 816 37.04 6.35 8.50
CA VAL A 816 37.92 7.52 8.28
C VAL A 816 37.16 8.69 8.92
N GLU A 817 37.80 9.51 9.76
CA GLU A 817 37.11 10.61 10.42
C GLU A 817 36.25 11.38 9.40
N GLY A 818 34.92 11.37 9.61
CA GLY A 818 33.96 12.09 8.78
C GLY A 818 33.19 11.27 7.73
N VAL A 819 32.89 9.97 7.97
CA VAL A 819 31.84 9.23 7.23
C VAL A 819 30.52 9.26 8.00
N THR A 820 29.41 9.55 7.33
CA THR A 820 28.05 9.42 7.89
C THR A 820 27.02 9.16 6.79
N LEU A 821 25.81 8.77 7.20
CA LEU A 821 24.63 8.74 6.35
C LEU A 821 23.68 9.88 6.71
N THR A 822 23.02 10.45 5.70
CA THR A 822 22.10 11.60 5.80
C THR A 822 20.97 11.50 4.78
N TYR A 823 20.04 12.47 4.78
CA TYR A 823 18.99 12.63 3.79
C TYR A 823 19.47 12.41 2.35
N ASN A 824 18.65 11.68 1.58
CA ASN A 824 18.82 11.52 0.15
C ASN A 824 18.97 12.89 -0.53
N ALA A 825 19.72 12.96 -1.62
CA ALA A 825 19.82 14.19 -2.42
C ALA A 825 18.47 14.66 -2.97
N SER A 826 17.50 13.75 -3.19
CA SER A 826 16.12 14.09 -3.56
C SER A 826 15.31 14.72 -2.42
N SER A 827 15.78 14.64 -1.17
CA SER A 827 15.03 15.00 0.04
C SER A 827 13.70 14.25 0.21
N GLN A 828 13.57 13.10 -0.44
CA GLN A 828 12.38 12.24 -0.45
C GLN A 828 12.76 10.81 -0.07
N PHE A 829 11.78 10.06 0.43
CA PHE A 829 11.90 8.61 0.52
C PHE A 829 11.90 8.00 -0.87
N GLU A 830 12.74 6.99 -1.09
CA GLU A 830 12.85 6.30 -2.38
C GLU A 830 12.65 4.80 -2.19
N CYS A 831 11.61 4.24 -2.84
CA CYS A 831 11.42 2.82 -3.02
C CYS A 831 11.65 2.44 -4.49
N ARG A 832 12.80 1.79 -4.76
CA ARG A 832 13.27 1.48 -6.13
C ARG A 832 14.08 0.19 -6.15
N TRP A 833 14.19 -0.44 -7.32
CA TRP A 833 15.14 -1.53 -7.54
C TRP A 833 16.43 -1.00 -8.17
N VAL A 834 17.58 -1.40 -7.62
CA VAL A 834 18.90 -0.88 -8.00
C VAL A 834 19.89 -2.00 -8.25
N MET A 835 20.86 -1.74 -9.14
CA MET A 835 21.97 -2.65 -9.43
C MET A 835 23.17 -2.30 -8.54
N LEU A 836 23.76 -3.33 -7.93
CA LEU A 836 24.90 -3.20 -7.03
C LEU A 836 26.09 -3.98 -7.56
N GLU A 837 27.19 -3.28 -7.81
CA GLU A 837 28.45 -3.87 -8.26
C GLU A 837 29.33 -4.24 -7.06
N PRO A 838 29.66 -5.54 -6.85
CA PRO A 838 30.64 -5.95 -5.84
C PRO A 838 32.05 -5.47 -6.21
N GLN A 839 32.79 -4.97 -5.22
CA GLN A 839 34.12 -4.40 -5.44
C GLN A 839 35.23 -5.43 -5.19
N ALA A 840 35.91 -5.85 -6.25
CA ALA A 840 36.93 -6.92 -6.20
C ALA A 840 38.13 -6.62 -5.27
N GLN A 841 38.46 -5.34 -5.07
CA GLN A 841 39.51 -4.91 -4.14
C GLN A 841 39.11 -4.98 -2.66
N SER A 842 37.82 -5.20 -2.37
CA SER A 842 37.31 -5.21 -1.01
C SER A 842 37.55 -6.56 -0.31
N PRO A 843 37.98 -6.59 0.97
CA PRO A 843 38.14 -7.82 1.73
C PRO A 843 36.80 -8.37 2.27
N CYS A 844 35.67 -7.78 1.90
CA CYS A 844 34.35 -8.09 2.45
C CYS A 844 33.95 -9.56 2.22
N LEU A 845 33.80 -10.34 3.30
CA LEU A 845 33.44 -11.76 3.21
C LEU A 845 32.07 -11.99 2.56
N PHE A 846 31.16 -11.01 2.68
CA PHE A 846 29.79 -11.14 2.20
C PHE A 846 29.72 -11.10 0.67
N THR A 847 30.66 -10.41 0.02
CA THR A 847 30.75 -10.28 -1.44
C THR A 847 31.77 -11.23 -2.05
N GLU A 848 32.38 -12.12 -1.26
CA GLU A 848 33.40 -13.05 -1.74
C GLU A 848 32.84 -13.96 -2.85
N GLY A 849 33.55 -14.01 -3.99
CA GLY A 849 33.16 -14.83 -5.15
C GLY A 849 31.94 -14.33 -5.93
N LEU A 850 31.50 -13.09 -5.70
CA LEU A 850 30.45 -12.46 -6.51
C LEU A 850 31.10 -11.71 -7.68
N ASP A 851 30.94 -12.28 -8.89
CA ASP A 851 31.44 -11.71 -10.14
C ASP A 851 30.34 -11.01 -10.96
N GLU A 852 29.10 -11.04 -10.48
CA GLU A 852 27.92 -10.46 -11.13
C GLU A 852 27.26 -9.43 -10.20
N PRO A 853 26.70 -8.33 -10.75
CA PRO A 853 25.95 -7.39 -9.94
C PRO A 853 24.73 -8.01 -9.27
N ILE A 854 24.38 -7.47 -8.11
CA ILE A 854 23.17 -7.84 -7.36
C ILE A 854 22.09 -6.82 -7.68
N TYR A 855 20.95 -7.26 -8.19
CA TYR A 855 19.75 -6.43 -8.29
C TYR A 855 18.89 -6.62 -7.06
N CYS A 856 18.53 -5.55 -6.33
CA CYS A 856 17.67 -5.65 -5.15
C CYS A 856 16.99 -4.30 -4.83
N PRO A 857 15.94 -4.28 -3.98
CA PRO A 857 15.25 -3.05 -3.66
C PRO A 857 16.01 -2.16 -2.67
N VAL A 858 15.77 -0.85 -2.75
CA VAL A 858 16.04 0.16 -1.72
C VAL A 858 14.72 0.71 -1.22
N ALA A 859 14.69 1.11 0.05
CA ALA A 859 13.53 1.73 0.70
C ALA A 859 14.04 2.64 1.84
N HIS A 860 14.41 3.88 1.53
CA HIS A 860 14.97 4.80 2.53
C HIS A 860 14.84 6.28 2.17
N GLY A 861 14.71 7.15 3.19
CA GLY A 861 14.82 8.61 3.06
C GLY A 861 16.18 9.20 3.47
N GLU A 862 16.97 8.45 4.25
CA GLU A 862 18.28 8.87 4.79
C GLU A 862 19.41 7.91 4.41
N GLY A 863 19.52 7.56 3.12
CA GLY A 863 20.50 6.56 2.65
C GLY A 863 21.80 7.13 2.09
N ARG A 864 21.96 8.46 2.04
CA ARG A 864 23.08 9.09 1.35
C ARG A 864 24.36 8.96 2.15
N VAL A 865 25.32 8.18 1.67
CA VAL A 865 26.68 8.11 2.21
C VAL A 865 27.44 9.38 1.82
N ILE A 866 27.93 10.08 2.84
CA ILE A 866 28.84 11.22 2.68
C ILE A 866 30.13 10.96 3.44
N ALA A 867 31.26 11.28 2.83
CA ALA A 867 32.58 11.12 3.44
C ALA A 867 33.43 12.37 3.25
N ARG A 868 34.24 12.71 4.26
CA ARG A 868 35.20 13.82 4.17
C ARG A 868 36.25 13.57 3.06
N ASP A 869 36.68 12.33 2.91
CA ASP A 869 37.53 11.85 1.82
C ASP A 869 37.01 10.49 1.32
N PRO A 870 36.05 10.48 0.37
CA PRO A 870 35.50 9.25 -0.18
C PRO A 870 36.56 8.39 -0.89
N LYS A 871 37.60 9.02 -1.43
CA LYS A 871 38.67 8.32 -2.14
C LYS A 871 39.55 7.51 -1.17
N ALA A 872 39.78 8.01 0.04
CA ALA A 872 40.49 7.25 1.07
C ALA A 872 39.78 5.93 1.43
N LEU A 873 38.44 5.90 1.41
CA LEU A 873 37.68 4.66 1.61
C LEU A 873 37.91 3.67 0.47
N TRP A 874 37.90 4.18 -0.77
CA TRP A 874 38.14 3.38 -1.97
C TRP A 874 39.55 2.79 -1.99
N ASP A 875 40.56 3.64 -1.79
CA ASP A 875 41.98 3.27 -1.81
C ASP A 875 42.33 2.29 -0.69
N ALA A 876 41.60 2.32 0.43
CA ALA A 876 41.72 1.38 1.54
C ALA A 876 40.93 0.06 1.33
N GLY A 877 40.21 -0.10 0.22
CA GLY A 877 39.39 -1.29 -0.06
C GLY A 877 38.12 -1.41 0.80
N LEU A 878 37.68 -0.33 1.45
CA LEU A 878 36.55 -0.37 2.40
C LEU A 878 35.18 -0.24 1.73
N VAL A 879 35.15 0.09 0.44
CA VAL A 879 33.91 0.11 -0.36
C VAL A 879 33.63 -1.31 -0.85
N ALA A 880 32.52 -1.90 -0.38
CA ALA A 880 32.13 -3.26 -0.74
C ALA A 880 31.18 -3.33 -1.94
N LEU A 881 30.28 -2.35 -2.05
CA LEU A 881 29.23 -2.29 -3.07
C LEU A 881 29.04 -0.86 -3.58
N THR A 882 28.81 -0.70 -4.88
CA THR A 882 28.45 0.59 -5.50
C THR A 882 27.19 0.51 -6.35
N TYR A 883 26.44 1.60 -6.43
CA TYR A 883 25.35 1.76 -7.40
C TYR A 883 25.90 1.89 -8.82
N VAL A 884 25.35 1.09 -9.72
CA VAL A 884 25.60 1.16 -11.17
C VAL A 884 24.27 1.22 -11.92
N ASP A 885 24.28 1.69 -13.16
CA ASP A 885 23.09 1.64 -14.01
C ASP A 885 22.90 0.24 -14.64
N GLN A 886 21.89 0.09 -15.50
CA GLN A 886 21.62 -1.19 -16.19
C GLN A 886 22.76 -1.61 -17.13
N GLN A 887 23.62 -0.67 -17.54
CA GLN A 887 24.78 -0.91 -18.38
C GLN A 887 26.07 -1.12 -17.55
N GLN A 888 25.95 -1.15 -16.22
CA GLN A 888 27.07 -1.27 -15.27
C GLN A 888 28.03 -0.06 -15.33
N GLU A 889 27.52 1.12 -15.69
CA GLU A 889 28.28 2.37 -15.69
C GLU A 889 28.00 3.22 -14.44
N LEU A 890 28.65 4.39 -14.35
CA LEU A 890 28.50 5.32 -13.23
C LEU A 890 27.04 5.80 -13.13
N ALA A 891 26.34 5.29 -12.12
CA ALA A 891 24.95 5.63 -11.87
C ALA A 891 24.73 7.12 -11.55
N ALA A 892 23.77 7.74 -12.24
CA ALA A 892 23.11 8.98 -11.84
C ALA A 892 21.75 8.69 -11.22
N TYR A 893 21.06 9.71 -10.70
CA TYR A 893 19.66 9.54 -10.30
C TYR A 893 18.81 9.15 -11.54
N PRO A 894 17.96 8.11 -11.46
CA PRO A 894 17.54 7.38 -10.26
C PRO A 894 18.31 6.09 -9.93
N SER A 895 19.25 5.62 -10.77
CA SER A 895 20.06 4.41 -10.53
C SER A 895 20.94 4.52 -9.28
N ASN A 896 21.46 5.72 -8.98
CA ASN A 896 21.91 6.11 -7.65
C ASN A 896 20.77 6.90 -6.98
N PRO A 897 19.94 6.26 -6.13
CA PRO A 897 18.69 6.83 -5.65
C PRO A 897 18.91 7.91 -4.58
N ASN A 898 20.05 7.92 -3.89
CA ASN A 898 20.32 8.80 -2.76
C ASN A 898 21.41 9.85 -3.01
N GLY A 899 22.17 9.74 -4.10
CA GLY A 899 23.26 10.65 -4.41
C GLY A 899 24.50 10.46 -3.52
N SER A 900 24.78 9.21 -3.12
CA SER A 900 25.96 8.88 -2.31
C SER A 900 27.27 9.20 -3.02
N ASP A 901 28.28 9.64 -2.26
CA ASP A 901 29.62 9.93 -2.77
C ASP A 901 30.22 8.69 -3.45
N LEU A 902 30.82 8.86 -4.64
CA LEU A 902 31.36 7.78 -5.47
C LEU A 902 30.40 6.60 -5.68
N ASN A 903 29.09 6.86 -5.64
CA ASN A 903 28.03 5.84 -5.73
C ASN A 903 28.15 4.72 -4.69
N ILE A 904 28.74 4.99 -3.51
CA ILE A 904 28.87 3.99 -2.45
C ILE A 904 27.48 3.53 -1.99
N ALA A 905 27.23 2.22 -2.06
CA ALA A 905 26.01 1.58 -1.59
C ALA A 905 26.23 0.74 -0.32
N GLY A 906 27.47 0.30 -0.08
CA GLY A 906 27.84 -0.46 1.11
C GLY A 906 29.33 -0.40 1.45
N LEU A 907 29.63 -0.51 2.75
CA LEU A 907 30.96 -0.42 3.33
C LEU A 907 31.29 -1.67 4.15
N THR A 908 32.57 -2.02 4.22
CA THR A 908 33.08 -3.08 5.09
C THR A 908 34.17 -2.57 6.03
N ASN A 909 34.47 -3.31 7.11
CA ASN A 909 35.62 -3.04 7.96
C ASN A 909 36.93 -3.61 7.38
N ALA A 910 38.07 -3.20 7.94
CA ALA A 910 39.38 -3.64 7.47
C ALA A 910 39.60 -5.17 7.57
N ALA A 911 38.89 -5.84 8.49
CA ALA A 911 38.93 -7.29 8.64
C ALA A 911 37.97 -8.03 7.70
N GLY A 912 37.09 -7.32 6.98
CA GLY A 912 36.14 -7.89 6.02
C GLY A 912 34.92 -8.58 6.63
N ASN A 913 34.81 -8.68 7.97
CA ASN A 913 33.76 -9.42 8.66
C ASN A 913 32.54 -8.59 9.08
N VAL A 914 32.55 -7.28 8.83
CA VAL A 914 31.39 -6.41 9.03
C VAL A 914 30.98 -5.83 7.68
N LEU A 915 29.70 -5.93 7.32
CA LEU A 915 29.11 -5.28 6.13
C LEU A 915 27.98 -4.37 6.57
N GLY A 916 27.97 -3.14 6.07
CA GLY A 916 26.81 -2.28 6.07
C GLY A 916 26.37 -1.93 4.65
N LEU A 917 25.09 -2.02 4.35
CA LEU A 917 24.53 -1.63 3.05
C LEU A 917 23.15 -1.00 3.18
N MET A 918 22.83 -0.06 2.29
CA MET A 918 21.51 0.59 2.25
C MET A 918 20.41 -0.24 1.57
N PRO A 919 20.67 -0.97 0.47
CA PRO A 919 19.68 -1.83 -0.17
C PRO A 919 19.26 -3.03 0.71
N HIS A 920 18.12 -3.63 0.38
CA HIS A 920 17.48 -4.73 1.12
C HIS A 920 17.61 -6.07 0.38
N PRO A 921 18.78 -6.75 0.46
CA PRO A 921 18.97 -8.06 -0.17
C PRO A 921 18.05 -9.15 0.40
N GLU A 922 17.56 -9.00 1.64
CA GLU A 922 16.60 -9.89 2.30
C GLU A 922 15.23 -9.89 1.63
N ASN A 923 14.92 -8.88 0.82
CA ASN A 923 13.68 -8.79 0.03
C ASN A 923 13.87 -9.20 -1.44
N HIS A 924 14.99 -9.83 -1.76
CA HIS A 924 15.21 -10.51 -3.03
C HIS A 924 15.81 -11.92 -2.84
N VAL A 925 15.06 -12.75 -2.13
CA VAL A 925 15.38 -14.15 -1.81
C VAL A 925 14.50 -15.16 -2.58
N PHE A 926 13.48 -14.69 -3.29
CA PHE A 926 12.67 -15.48 -4.22
C PHE A 926 12.61 -14.83 -5.61
N GLY A 927 12.46 -15.66 -6.64
CA GLY A 927 12.42 -15.18 -8.03
C GLY A 927 11.27 -14.22 -8.32
N TRP A 928 10.07 -14.51 -7.80
CA TRP A 928 8.87 -13.71 -8.04
C TRP A 928 8.89 -12.32 -7.37
N GLN A 929 9.83 -12.06 -6.46
CA GLN A 929 9.99 -10.72 -5.86
C GLN A 929 10.57 -9.72 -6.87
N HIS A 930 11.32 -10.22 -7.87
CA HIS A 930 11.95 -9.40 -8.90
C HIS A 930 10.90 -8.72 -9.79
N PRO A 931 10.94 -7.42 -10.08
CA PRO A 931 9.88 -6.73 -10.85
C PRO A 931 9.63 -7.36 -12.24
N ASN A 932 10.70 -7.76 -12.93
CA ASN A 932 10.63 -8.40 -14.25
C ASN A 932 10.55 -9.95 -14.20
N TRP A 933 10.11 -10.56 -13.10
CA TRP A 933 10.02 -12.03 -13.01
C TRP A 933 9.07 -12.65 -14.04
N ARG A 934 8.01 -11.92 -14.45
CA ARG A 934 7.12 -12.30 -15.57
C ARG A 934 7.78 -12.22 -16.96
N ARG A 935 8.99 -11.68 -17.05
CA ARG A 935 9.80 -11.58 -18.28
C ARG A 935 10.98 -12.57 -18.28
N GLY A 936 11.01 -13.51 -17.33
CA GLY A 936 11.98 -14.62 -17.29
C GLY A 936 13.11 -14.45 -16.29
N GLU A 937 13.13 -13.37 -15.51
CA GLU A 937 14.14 -13.16 -14.46
C GLU A 937 13.95 -14.16 -13.30
N THR A 938 15.01 -14.89 -12.96
CA THR A 938 14.95 -15.99 -11.98
C THR A 938 15.24 -15.55 -10.53
N GLY A 939 15.76 -14.32 -10.36
CA GLY A 939 16.00 -13.67 -9.07
C GLY A 939 16.95 -14.39 -8.10
N MET A 940 16.74 -14.17 -6.79
CA MET A 940 17.51 -14.73 -5.65
C MET A 940 18.94 -14.19 -5.47
N LEU A 941 19.27 -13.06 -6.11
CA LEU A 941 20.63 -12.50 -6.05
C LEU A 941 21.00 -12.00 -4.64
N GLY A 942 20.03 -11.45 -3.91
CA GLY A 942 20.24 -10.97 -2.54
C GLY A 942 20.62 -12.09 -1.56
N LEU A 943 20.08 -13.31 -1.76
CA LEU A 943 20.35 -14.47 -0.91
C LEU A 943 21.84 -14.86 -0.86
N ARG A 944 22.61 -14.57 -1.92
CA ARG A 944 24.04 -14.91 -2.00
C ARG A 944 24.86 -14.27 -0.88
N LEU A 945 24.52 -13.04 -0.47
CA LEU A 945 25.21 -12.34 0.63
C LEU A 945 25.05 -13.08 1.98
N PHE A 946 23.85 -13.62 2.22
CA PHE A 946 23.56 -14.40 3.41
C PHE A 946 24.24 -15.77 3.36
N GLN A 947 24.26 -16.43 2.19
CA GLN A 947 24.94 -17.72 2.01
C GLN A 947 26.44 -17.63 2.28
N ASN A 948 27.10 -16.57 1.82
CA ASN A 948 28.51 -16.33 2.11
C ASN A 948 28.76 -16.15 3.61
N ALA A 949 27.93 -15.36 4.29
CA ALA A 949 28.04 -15.15 5.74
C ALA A 949 27.80 -16.44 6.54
N ILE A 950 26.76 -17.20 6.21
CA ILE A 950 26.42 -18.48 6.87
C ILE A 950 27.48 -19.54 6.61
N LYS A 951 28.07 -19.59 5.41
CA LYS A 951 29.14 -20.54 5.11
C LYS A 951 30.42 -20.24 5.91
N TYR A 952 30.66 -18.98 6.23
CA TYR A 952 31.81 -18.54 7.01
C TYR A 952 31.61 -18.80 8.51
N ALA A 953 30.41 -18.55 9.02
CA ALA A 953 30.00 -18.76 10.42
C ALA A 953 29.95 -20.25 10.78
#